data_AF-A0A2Z2MWZ1-F1
#
_entry.id   AF-A0A2Z2MWZ1-F1
#
_cell.length_a   1.000
_cell.length_b   1.000
_cell.length_c   1.000
_cell.angle_alpha   90.00
_cell.angle_beta   90.00
_cell.angle_gamma   90.00
#
_symmetry.space_group_name_H-M   'P 1'
#
loop_
_entity.id
_entity.type
_entity.pdbx_description
1 polymer ?
#
loop_
_entity_poly.entity_id
_entity_poly.type
_entity_poly.pdbx_seq_one_letter_code
_entity_poly.pdbx_strand_id
1 'polypeptide(L)'
;MKRRAFIFTLDAILSVFLALIIITSIIGIEAQSRDVYSTYMRSSDKYLAEDTLTMLKTVPLSDIVPQEKISEWISSGVLNTTFVDPRMSPLEITATYWSLEAKYPGLKLREKAGEILEYILNTSLENYNYELIISTNESGSLYNYEKPYIIKKGSNYNLTPDVMPATLILSGYEYNKTPRGYMARAYLTKLKAKETTYTYMGDYIATANYRTGPIRIRYIIPTSQFPSDAKITGVKWLLEGAWTHSDYSLRINGKYVTCGNWDNGRWNEVYLNEEIEDTSANDYNTCNLVEEVQNRTSQRTNTTFEVLVDHSRNSGEDGAQHVIITYRTSQASTFTYPHKFYFADVYANDSLDMEKYVFAPGNISEMRIHIEGENIESVTARFRIFNKLSDPITLSQSGNIFTADNATIASAIQSTGYTYRDISGSFFTIIFDITRKRGEELHVEGTKSYVYVDYTPFVYASLYSIDFRKTLNDYTASGHFSGDFYHRVTWQWNLPTKGNPIYVKYQLPWLHTAGQICDQNVQILKKDETSWVTLYDAPDHNDFLNVFARWGYTVTTRDYQGNVVNDAIHPGLNKFKLTFGSCYGVDPSHALGEVLFLLDAYAPYKDIKPKLLQGYPEVKAYNLTYKYKVGTTVRMSSIIIGDKAAVSRGEYKNLTATELQPDDYAVDDAVLRLFHKLGGDGWDHPILVELSDARIDFASLGGIPSSITPIVITLRVWRES
;
A
#
# COMPACT_ATOMS: atom_id res chain seq x y z
N MET A 1 -20.75 17.34 -69.32
CA MET A 1 -20.34 16.72 -68.04
C MET A 1 -18.85 16.38 -68.10
N LYS A 2 -17.99 17.07 -67.34
CA LYS A 2 -16.58 16.67 -67.14
C LYS A 2 -16.43 16.21 -65.69
N ARG A 3 -16.31 14.89 -65.46
CA ARG A 3 -15.88 14.34 -64.18
C ARG A 3 -14.38 14.62 -64.03
N ARG A 4 -13.98 15.35 -62.98
CA ARG A 4 -12.58 15.45 -62.55
C ARG A 4 -12.40 14.46 -61.40
N ALA A 5 -11.74 13.34 -61.67
CA ALA A 5 -11.22 12.46 -60.63
C ALA A 5 -9.81 12.95 -60.29
N PHE A 6 -9.56 13.27 -59.02
CA PHE A 6 -8.20 13.46 -58.52
C PHE A 6 -7.60 12.07 -58.27
N ILE A 7 -6.60 11.70 -59.07
CA ILE A 7 -5.77 10.53 -58.83
C ILE A 7 -4.58 11.04 -58.00
N PHE A 8 -4.53 10.68 -56.71
CA PHE A 8 -3.30 10.83 -55.95
C PHE A 8 -2.29 9.82 -56.52
N THR A 9 -1.11 10.30 -56.93
CA THR A 9 -0.01 9.44 -57.35
C THR A 9 0.47 8.61 -56.15
N LEU A 10 0.97 7.40 -56.39
CA LEU A 10 1.46 6.49 -55.34
C LEU A 10 2.46 7.19 -54.40
N ASP A 11 3.31 8.06 -54.95
CA ASP A 11 4.29 8.85 -54.21
C ASP A 11 3.65 9.85 -53.23
N ALA A 12 2.48 10.41 -53.58
CA ALA A 12 1.74 11.30 -52.68
C ALA A 12 1.09 10.51 -51.53
N ILE A 13 0.62 9.29 -51.79
CA ILE A 13 0.09 8.39 -50.75
C ILE A 13 1.21 7.93 -49.80
N LEU A 14 2.37 7.55 -50.35
CA LEU A 14 3.55 7.17 -49.57
C LEU A 14 4.07 8.34 -48.72
N SER A 15 4.08 9.56 -49.27
CA SER A 15 4.49 10.76 -48.52
C SER A 15 3.54 11.08 -47.36
N VAL A 16 2.23 10.89 -47.56
CA VAL A 16 1.22 11.04 -46.49
C VAL A 16 1.38 9.95 -45.43
N PHE A 17 1.64 8.70 -45.81
CA PHE A 17 1.92 7.62 -44.87
C PHE A 17 3.20 7.86 -44.06
N LEU A 18 4.27 8.33 -44.71
CA LEU A 18 5.52 8.66 -44.03
C LEU A 18 5.33 9.83 -43.05
N ALA A 19 4.59 10.86 -43.45
CA ALA A 19 4.25 11.98 -42.58
C ALA A 19 3.39 11.54 -41.39
N LEU A 20 2.41 10.65 -41.60
CA LEU A 20 1.59 10.06 -40.53
C LEU A 20 2.44 9.22 -39.58
N ILE A 21 3.35 8.39 -40.08
CA ILE A 21 4.25 7.59 -39.25
C ILE A 21 5.13 8.51 -38.40
N ILE A 22 5.76 9.53 -39.00
CA ILE A 22 6.58 10.50 -38.27
C ILE A 22 5.75 11.24 -37.20
N ILE A 23 4.53 11.68 -37.52
CA ILE A 23 3.63 12.32 -36.55
C ILE A 23 3.24 11.35 -35.43
N THR A 24 2.89 10.09 -35.74
CA THR A 24 2.56 9.08 -34.71
C THR A 24 3.76 8.66 -33.87
N SER A 25 4.97 8.65 -34.44
CA SER A 25 6.21 8.40 -33.70
C SER A 25 6.56 9.59 -32.80
N ILE A 26 6.36 10.84 -33.26
CA ILE A 26 6.52 12.04 -32.44
C ILE A 26 5.49 12.04 -31.31
N ILE A 27 4.22 11.71 -31.58
CA ILE A 27 3.16 11.59 -30.56
C ILE A 27 3.45 10.43 -29.59
N GLY A 28 3.98 9.31 -30.06
CA GLY A 28 4.36 8.16 -29.23
C GLY A 28 5.58 8.44 -28.35
N ILE A 29 6.57 9.15 -28.88
CA ILE A 29 7.73 9.65 -28.12
C ILE A 29 7.26 10.74 -27.15
N GLU A 30 6.37 11.65 -27.53
CA GLU A 30 5.76 12.63 -26.61
C GLU A 30 4.96 11.95 -25.50
N ALA A 31 4.20 10.88 -25.78
CA ALA A 31 3.42 10.15 -24.79
C ALA A 31 4.32 9.36 -23.80
N GLN A 32 5.31 8.61 -24.29
CA GLN A 32 6.28 7.93 -23.42
C GLN A 32 7.18 8.90 -22.67
N SER A 33 7.58 9.99 -23.32
CA SER A 33 8.33 11.06 -22.67
C SER A 33 7.47 11.76 -21.64
N ARG A 34 6.16 12.00 -21.84
CA ARG A 34 5.23 12.60 -20.87
C ARG A 34 5.02 11.76 -19.62
N ASP A 35 5.00 10.43 -19.67
CA ASP A 35 4.82 9.59 -18.47
C ASP A 35 6.10 9.51 -17.62
N VAL A 36 7.28 9.45 -18.27
CA VAL A 36 8.58 9.49 -17.58
C VAL A 36 8.93 10.92 -17.13
N TYR A 37 8.65 11.94 -17.96
CA TYR A 37 8.78 13.35 -17.60
C TYR A 37 7.78 13.74 -16.54
N SER A 38 6.53 13.30 -16.57
CA SER A 38 5.56 13.67 -15.52
C SER A 38 5.96 13.05 -14.19
N THR A 39 6.45 11.81 -14.14
CA THR A 39 6.96 11.21 -12.88
C THR A 39 8.23 11.89 -12.38
N TYR A 40 9.16 12.24 -13.27
CA TYR A 40 10.38 12.99 -12.96
C TYR A 40 10.08 14.43 -12.52
N MET A 41 9.18 15.12 -13.22
CA MET A 41 8.72 16.48 -12.91
C MET A 41 7.89 16.50 -11.63
N ARG A 42 7.02 15.50 -11.38
CA ARG A 42 6.28 15.34 -10.11
C ARG A 42 7.22 15.13 -8.95
N SER A 43 8.23 14.28 -9.12
CA SER A 43 9.28 14.08 -8.11
C SER A 43 10.08 15.38 -7.91
N SER A 44 10.43 16.07 -9.00
CA SER A 44 11.14 17.36 -8.95
C SER A 44 10.32 18.46 -8.27
N ASP A 45 9.02 18.57 -8.54
CA ASP A 45 8.12 19.56 -7.98
C ASP A 45 7.83 19.26 -6.51
N LYS A 46 7.74 17.96 -6.15
CA LYS A 46 7.73 17.50 -4.77
C LYS A 46 9.01 17.86 -4.03
N TYR A 47 10.18 17.57 -4.61
CA TYR A 47 11.47 17.93 -4.00
C TYR A 47 11.61 19.45 -3.87
N LEU A 48 11.14 20.22 -4.85
CA LEU A 48 11.09 21.67 -4.76
C LEU A 48 10.16 22.13 -3.63
N ALA A 49 8.99 21.51 -3.46
CA ALA A 49 8.08 21.79 -2.35
C ALA A 49 8.68 21.41 -0.99
N GLU A 50 9.38 20.27 -0.89
CA GLU A 50 10.10 19.81 0.30
C GLU A 50 11.27 20.74 0.65
N ASP A 51 12.06 21.14 -0.34
CA ASP A 51 13.18 22.07 -0.20
C ASP A 51 12.69 23.46 0.20
N THR A 52 11.59 23.92 -0.40
CA THR A 52 10.95 25.20 -0.04
C THR A 52 10.41 25.16 1.39
N LEU A 53 9.72 24.09 1.79
CA LEU A 53 9.26 23.93 3.19
C LEU A 53 10.43 23.81 4.16
N THR A 54 11.51 23.15 3.76
CA THR A 54 12.73 23.05 4.55
C THR A 54 13.37 24.42 4.72
N MET A 55 13.53 25.19 3.63
CA MET A 55 14.02 26.56 3.66
C MET A 55 13.17 27.45 4.57
N LEU A 56 11.85 27.43 4.40
CA LEU A 56 10.91 28.21 5.23
C LEU A 56 10.98 27.83 6.71
N LYS A 57 11.45 26.62 7.04
CA LYS A 57 11.64 26.13 8.41
C LYS A 57 13.02 26.43 8.99
N THR A 58 14.08 26.35 8.19
CA THR A 58 15.45 26.28 8.71
C THR A 58 16.30 27.51 8.38
N VAL A 59 15.94 28.27 7.36
CA VAL A 59 16.73 29.43 6.92
C VAL A 59 16.16 30.71 7.56
N PRO A 60 17.02 31.55 8.17
CA PRO A 60 16.61 32.85 8.70
C PRO A 60 15.93 33.74 7.66
N LEU A 61 14.91 34.52 8.05
CA LEU A 61 14.25 35.46 7.16
C LEU A 61 15.25 36.47 6.54
N SER A 62 16.26 36.90 7.31
CA SER A 62 17.36 37.78 6.88
C SER A 62 18.19 37.26 5.73
N ASP A 63 18.21 35.94 5.53
CA ASP A 63 19.05 35.29 4.53
C ASP A 63 18.24 34.97 3.26
N ILE A 64 16.91 35.07 3.33
CA ILE A 64 15.97 34.81 2.23
C ILE A 64 15.50 36.13 1.58
N VAL A 65 15.29 37.17 2.40
CA VAL A 65 14.64 38.42 1.97
C VAL A 65 15.66 39.57 1.95
N PRO A 66 15.68 40.41 0.89
CA PRO A 66 16.57 41.57 0.83
C PRO A 66 16.40 42.52 2.03
N GLN A 67 17.52 43.06 2.52
CA GLN A 67 17.54 43.91 3.72
C GLN A 67 16.66 45.17 3.62
N GLU A 68 16.48 45.70 2.41
CA GLU A 68 15.58 46.81 2.12
C GLU A 68 14.13 46.44 2.46
N LYS A 69 13.69 45.24 2.07
CA LYS A 69 12.34 44.74 2.34
C LYS A 69 12.12 44.41 3.81
N ILE A 70 13.15 43.90 4.50
CA ILE A 70 13.10 43.69 5.95
C ILE A 70 12.96 45.02 6.68
N SER A 71 13.70 46.05 6.27
CA SER A 71 13.60 47.39 6.85
C SER A 71 12.22 48.01 6.63
N GLU A 72 11.65 47.82 5.44
CA GLU A 72 10.25 48.19 5.14
C GLU A 72 9.28 47.49 6.08
N TRP A 73 9.34 46.16 6.22
CA TRP A 73 8.44 45.39 7.09
C TRP A 73 8.57 45.74 8.57
N ILE A 74 9.78 46.07 9.04
CA ILE A 74 9.98 46.58 10.40
C ILE A 74 9.27 47.93 10.56
N SER A 75 9.42 48.82 9.58
CA SER A 75 8.82 50.17 9.63
C SER A 75 7.30 50.17 9.51
N SER A 76 6.73 49.27 8.69
CA SER A 76 5.28 49.12 8.51
C SER A 76 4.62 48.26 9.60
N GLY A 77 5.44 47.61 10.44
CA GLY A 77 4.97 46.74 11.51
C GLY A 77 4.45 45.38 11.03
N VAL A 78 4.73 45.00 9.77
CA VAL A 78 4.55 43.63 9.25
C VAL A 78 5.50 42.68 9.98
N LEU A 79 6.76 43.08 10.13
CA LEU A 79 7.72 42.41 11.00
C LEU A 79 7.82 43.17 12.33
N ASN A 80 6.93 42.82 13.26
CA ASN A 80 6.93 43.37 14.61
C ASN A 80 8.08 42.80 15.45
N THR A 81 9.18 43.56 15.54
CA THR A 81 10.40 43.18 16.27
C THR A 81 10.23 43.07 17.78
N THR A 82 9.06 43.42 18.31
CA THR A 82 8.68 43.16 19.71
C THR A 82 8.43 41.67 19.95
N PHE A 83 8.01 40.93 18.92
CA PHE A 83 7.57 39.53 19.03
C PHE A 83 8.45 38.54 18.26
N VAL A 84 9.06 38.98 17.16
CA VAL A 84 9.86 38.12 16.27
C VAL A 84 11.13 38.82 15.85
N ASP A 85 12.12 38.08 15.35
CA ASP A 85 13.41 38.61 14.92
C ASP A 85 13.66 38.20 13.45
N PRO A 86 14.26 39.07 12.59
CA PRO A 86 14.64 38.68 11.22
C PRO A 86 15.52 37.43 11.13
N ARG A 87 16.19 37.04 12.22
CA ARG A 87 16.99 35.80 12.29
C ARG A 87 16.15 34.53 12.50
N MET A 88 14.86 34.68 12.82
CA MET A 88 13.92 33.56 12.88
C MET A 88 13.55 33.12 11.46
N SER A 89 13.26 31.83 11.30
CA SER A 89 12.75 31.32 10.03
C SER A 89 11.32 31.83 9.75
N PRO A 90 10.90 31.92 8.48
CA PRO A 90 9.55 32.35 8.10
C PRO A 90 8.42 31.58 8.81
N LEU A 91 8.61 30.27 9.02
CA LEU A 91 7.62 29.43 9.71
C LEU A 91 7.61 29.62 11.22
N GLU A 92 8.74 29.91 11.85
CA GLU A 92 8.79 30.29 13.28
C GLU A 92 8.10 31.63 13.52
N ILE A 93 8.30 32.61 12.63
CA ILE A 93 7.59 33.90 12.65
C ILE A 93 6.09 33.68 12.53
N THR A 94 5.67 32.84 11.56
CA THR A 94 4.26 32.51 11.31
C THR A 94 3.61 31.88 12.53
N ALA A 95 4.23 30.85 13.10
CA ALA A 95 3.70 30.19 14.27
C ALA A 95 3.65 31.16 15.48
N THR A 96 4.62 32.06 15.63
CA THR A 96 4.66 33.07 16.71
C THR A 96 3.53 34.09 16.56
N TYR A 97 3.26 34.53 15.34
CA TYR A 97 2.16 35.45 15.07
C TYR A 97 0.80 34.80 15.29
N TRP A 98 0.67 33.53 14.89
CA TRP A 98 -0.55 32.76 15.07
C TRP A 98 -0.88 32.52 16.55
N SER A 99 0.13 32.30 17.40
CA SER A 99 -0.05 32.10 18.84
C SER A 99 -0.39 33.39 19.59
N LEU A 100 0.03 34.54 19.06
CA LEU A 100 -0.19 35.85 19.67
C LEU A 100 -1.48 36.54 19.20
N GLU A 101 -2.06 36.09 18.08
CA GLU A 101 -3.26 36.71 17.46
C GLU A 101 -4.42 36.86 18.45
N ALA A 102 -4.73 35.81 19.22
CA ALA A 102 -5.85 35.82 20.16
C ALA A 102 -5.69 36.90 21.26
N LYS A 103 -4.45 37.26 21.59
CA LYS A 103 -4.12 38.26 22.61
C LYS A 103 -4.02 39.68 22.03
N TYR A 104 -3.65 39.80 20.77
CA TYR A 104 -3.50 41.08 20.07
C TYR A 104 -4.31 41.10 18.76
N PRO A 105 -5.64 40.91 18.80
CA PRO A 105 -6.45 40.79 17.58
C PRO A 105 -6.42 42.07 16.72
N GLY A 106 -6.17 43.23 17.35
CA GLY A 106 -6.00 44.50 16.63
C GLY A 106 -4.70 44.62 15.83
N LEU A 107 -3.72 43.73 16.04
CA LEU A 107 -2.44 43.75 15.33
C LEU A 107 -2.44 42.91 14.04
N LYS A 108 -3.46 42.07 13.82
CA LYS A 108 -3.65 41.24 12.63
C LYS A 108 -2.39 40.45 12.25
N LEU A 109 -1.77 39.82 13.24
CA LEU A 109 -0.50 39.10 13.10
C LEU A 109 -0.63 37.92 12.12
N ARG A 110 -1.78 37.23 12.07
CA ARG A 110 -2.03 36.18 11.06
C ARG A 110 -2.03 36.72 9.62
N GLU A 111 -2.57 37.91 9.38
CA GLU A 111 -2.54 38.53 8.05
C GLU A 111 -1.09 38.90 7.68
N LYS A 112 -0.32 39.45 8.63
CA LYS A 112 1.10 39.82 8.44
C LYS A 112 2.02 38.62 8.19
N ALA A 113 1.78 37.50 8.86
CA ALA A 113 2.48 36.25 8.57
C ALA A 113 2.21 35.77 7.14
N GLY A 114 0.97 35.92 6.67
CA GLY A 114 0.57 35.65 5.29
C GLY A 114 1.35 36.51 4.29
N GLU A 115 1.51 37.80 4.55
CA GLU A 115 2.27 38.72 3.70
C GLU A 115 3.75 38.32 3.56
N ILE A 116 4.40 37.93 4.66
CA ILE A 116 5.79 37.47 4.66
C ILE A 116 5.93 36.17 3.84
N LEU A 117 5.07 35.19 4.10
CA LEU A 117 5.11 33.90 3.40
C LEU A 117 4.75 34.04 1.92
N GLU A 118 3.78 34.88 1.58
CA GLU A 118 3.40 35.14 0.19
C GLU A 118 4.53 35.82 -0.60
N TYR A 119 5.23 36.78 0.00
CA TYR A 119 6.40 37.41 -0.63
C TYR A 119 7.49 36.37 -0.93
N ILE A 120 7.81 35.52 0.05
CA ILE A 120 8.86 34.51 -0.10
C ILE A 120 8.44 33.49 -1.17
N LEU A 121 7.23 32.97 -1.11
CA LEU A 121 6.74 31.99 -2.08
C LEU A 121 6.68 32.58 -3.50
N ASN A 122 6.23 33.83 -3.68
CA ASN A 122 6.24 34.47 -4.99
C ASN A 122 7.66 34.66 -5.55
N THR A 123 8.66 34.85 -4.67
CA THR A 123 10.05 35.05 -5.07
C THR A 123 10.77 33.71 -5.31
N SER A 124 10.59 32.73 -4.42
CA SER A 124 11.25 31.42 -4.50
C SER A 124 10.60 30.49 -5.52
N LEU A 125 9.32 30.70 -5.83
CA LEU A 125 8.52 29.90 -6.76
C LEU A 125 8.01 30.76 -7.93
N GLU A 126 8.82 31.71 -8.41
CA GLU A 126 8.45 32.67 -9.47
C GLU A 126 7.79 31.99 -10.69
N ASN A 127 8.38 30.88 -11.14
CA ASN A 127 7.94 30.11 -12.31
C ASN A 127 6.92 28.99 -12.01
N TYR A 128 6.38 28.95 -10.79
CA TYR A 128 5.50 27.90 -10.32
C TYR A 128 4.21 28.47 -9.74
N ASN A 129 3.13 27.71 -9.85
CA ASN A 129 1.93 27.90 -9.05
C ASN A 129 2.09 27.16 -7.71
N TYR A 130 1.46 27.69 -6.67
CA TYR A 130 1.56 27.10 -5.35
C TYR A 130 0.28 27.28 -4.52
N GLU A 131 0.08 26.34 -3.61
CA GLU A 131 -0.97 26.35 -2.60
C GLU A 131 -0.36 25.95 -1.26
N LEU A 132 -0.45 26.83 -0.26
CA LEU A 132 0.00 26.58 1.11
C LEU A 132 -1.21 26.39 2.02
N ILE A 133 -1.26 25.26 2.71
CA ILE A 133 -2.30 24.89 3.67
C ILE A 133 -1.67 24.79 5.05
N ILE A 134 -2.29 25.41 6.05
CA ILE A 134 -1.87 25.31 7.45
C ILE A 134 -3.07 24.82 8.27
N SER A 135 -2.92 23.66 8.94
CA SER A 135 -3.97 23.00 9.72
C SER A 135 -3.57 22.84 11.18
N THR A 136 -4.48 23.15 12.11
CA THR A 136 -4.35 22.94 13.55
C THR A 136 -5.42 21.94 14.00
N ASN A 137 -5.07 20.92 14.78
CA ASN A 137 -5.96 19.82 15.21
C ASN A 137 -7.12 20.23 16.16
N GLU A 138 -7.55 21.49 16.21
CA GLU A 138 -8.53 22.00 17.19
C GLU A 138 -10.01 21.74 16.87
N SER A 139 -10.33 21.04 15.79
CA SER A 139 -11.70 20.59 15.55
C SER A 139 -11.71 19.10 15.24
N GLY A 140 -12.52 18.34 15.99
CA GLY A 140 -12.79 16.91 15.78
C GLY A 140 -13.44 16.55 14.44
N SER A 141 -13.29 17.39 13.41
CA SER A 141 -13.43 17.01 12.02
C SER A 141 -12.09 16.46 11.54
N LEU A 142 -11.96 15.13 11.46
CA LEU A 142 -11.12 14.56 10.40
C LEU A 142 -11.56 15.26 9.09
N TYR A 143 -10.61 15.83 8.34
CA TYR A 143 -10.83 16.54 7.07
C TYR A 143 -11.44 17.94 7.19
N ASN A 144 -10.60 18.98 7.25
CA ASN A 144 -10.98 20.29 6.71
C ASN A 144 -9.92 20.72 5.68
N TYR A 145 -9.98 20.07 4.51
CA TYR A 145 -9.17 20.34 3.32
C TYR A 145 -9.71 21.51 2.48
N GLU A 146 -10.66 22.30 3.00
CA GLU A 146 -11.50 23.10 2.10
C GLU A 146 -11.01 24.52 1.80
N LYS A 147 -9.94 25.03 2.46
CA LYS A 147 -9.41 26.35 2.09
C LYS A 147 -7.90 26.51 2.27
N PRO A 148 -7.15 26.88 1.21
CA PRO A 148 -5.75 27.22 1.34
C PRO A 148 -5.55 28.51 2.15
N TYR A 149 -4.46 28.55 2.91
CA TYR A 149 -4.04 29.75 3.64
C TYR A 149 -3.45 30.79 2.68
N ILE A 150 -2.69 30.34 1.66
CA ILE A 150 -2.17 31.18 0.57
C ILE A 150 -2.30 30.41 -0.75
N ILE A 151 -2.74 31.09 -1.80
CA ILE A 151 -2.75 30.58 -3.18
C ILE A 151 -2.17 31.64 -4.11
N LYS A 152 -1.33 31.24 -5.08
CA LYS A 152 -0.79 32.20 -6.05
C LYS A 152 -1.92 32.85 -6.84
N LYS A 153 -1.91 34.18 -6.94
CA LYS A 153 -2.96 34.94 -7.64
C LYS A 153 -3.07 34.50 -9.11
N GLY A 154 -4.26 34.07 -9.52
CA GLY A 154 -4.54 33.57 -10.87
C GLY A 154 -4.41 32.06 -11.05
N SER A 155 -3.87 31.34 -10.06
CA SER A 155 -3.77 29.87 -10.12
C SER A 155 -5.09 29.18 -9.76
N ASN A 156 -5.37 28.04 -10.38
CA ASN A 156 -6.55 27.22 -10.10
C ASN A 156 -6.17 25.74 -10.02
N TYR A 157 -6.12 25.21 -8.79
CA TYR A 157 -5.81 23.81 -8.52
C TYR A 157 -6.78 22.83 -9.20
N ASN A 158 -8.06 23.19 -9.34
CA ASN A 158 -9.07 22.28 -9.94
C ASN A 158 -8.85 22.02 -11.44
N LEU A 159 -7.95 22.75 -12.09
CA LEU A 159 -7.58 22.58 -13.50
C LEU A 159 -6.28 21.78 -13.68
N THR A 160 -5.61 21.40 -12.59
CA THR A 160 -4.30 20.72 -12.63
C THR A 160 -4.42 19.32 -12.02
N PRO A 161 -4.49 18.24 -12.83
CA PRO A 161 -4.35 16.89 -12.31
C PRO A 161 -2.90 16.65 -11.83
N ASP A 162 -2.76 15.93 -10.72
CA ASP A 162 -1.49 15.37 -10.21
C ASP A 162 -0.44 16.33 -9.63
N VAL A 163 -0.77 16.97 -8.50
CA VAL A 163 0.20 17.68 -7.65
C VAL A 163 0.52 16.88 -6.39
N MET A 164 1.78 16.47 -6.22
CA MET A 164 2.22 15.80 -4.98
C MET A 164 2.45 16.83 -3.86
N PRO A 165 1.81 16.67 -2.70
CA PRO A 165 2.04 17.55 -1.56
C PRO A 165 3.35 17.23 -0.85
N ALA A 166 4.04 18.26 -0.38
CA ALA A 166 5.04 18.16 0.68
C ALA A 166 4.38 18.58 2.00
N THR A 167 4.47 17.75 3.03
CA THR A 167 3.87 18.03 4.33
C THR A 167 4.93 18.08 5.42
N LEU A 168 4.94 19.17 6.18
CA LEU A 168 5.78 19.41 7.32
C LEU A 168 4.91 19.59 8.56
N ILE A 169 5.24 18.91 9.66
CA ILE A 169 4.60 19.16 10.96
C ILE A 169 5.47 20.15 11.74
N LEU A 170 4.89 21.31 12.06
CA LEU A 170 5.43 22.29 13.01
C LEU A 170 4.78 22.11 14.39
N SER A 171 5.45 22.61 15.42
CA SER A 171 4.92 22.68 16.79
C SER A 171 4.33 24.09 17.01
N GLY A 172 3.09 24.20 17.50
CA GLY A 172 2.45 25.49 17.82
C GLY A 172 2.79 26.02 19.21
N TYR A 173 2.68 27.33 19.43
CA TYR A 173 3.10 28.01 20.68
C TYR A 173 1.90 28.44 21.56
N GLU A 174 2.06 28.37 22.89
CA GLU A 174 1.23 29.08 23.88
C GLU A 174 2.08 30.05 24.70
N TYR A 175 1.53 31.22 25.05
CA TYR A 175 2.19 32.24 25.85
C TYR A 175 2.16 31.89 27.35
N ASN A 176 3.32 32.00 28.01
CA ASN A 176 3.51 32.05 29.48
C ASN A 176 3.57 30.75 30.28
N LYS A 177 3.95 29.61 29.68
CA LYS A 177 4.64 28.56 30.42
C LYS A 177 6.12 28.65 30.05
N THR A 178 7.00 28.81 31.03
CA THR A 178 8.46 28.66 30.81
C THR A 178 8.92 27.35 31.43
N PRO A 179 8.75 26.18 30.77
CA PRO A 179 9.43 24.99 31.23
C PRO A 179 10.93 25.15 30.93
N ARG A 180 11.79 24.97 31.93
CA ARG A 180 13.20 24.69 31.72
C ARG A 180 13.32 23.18 31.58
N GLY A 181 13.94 22.69 30.52
CA GLY A 181 14.06 21.26 30.33
C GLY A 181 14.59 20.82 28.97
N TYR A 182 14.32 19.57 28.66
CA TYR A 182 14.82 18.88 27.49
C TYR A 182 13.66 18.31 26.70
N MET A 183 13.83 18.28 25.38
CA MET A 183 12.94 17.57 24.46
C MET A 183 13.79 16.64 23.61
N ALA A 184 13.28 15.44 23.35
CA ALA A 184 13.93 14.48 22.48
C ALA A 184 12.96 13.97 21.41
N ARG A 185 13.52 13.71 20.24
CA ARG A 185 12.90 12.96 19.16
C ARG A 185 13.72 11.70 18.95
N ALA A 186 13.08 10.61 18.57
CA ALA A 186 13.75 9.35 18.31
C ALA A 186 13.29 8.81 16.97
N TYR A 187 14.21 8.28 16.18
CA TYR A 187 13.85 7.60 14.94
C TYR A 187 14.83 6.47 14.63
N LEU A 188 14.34 5.50 13.87
CA LEU A 188 15.20 4.43 13.39
C LEU A 188 15.94 4.89 12.14
N THR A 189 17.26 4.75 12.15
CA THR A 189 18.07 4.96 10.95
C THR A 189 18.14 3.69 10.11
N LYS A 190 18.02 2.52 10.77
CA LYS A 190 18.04 1.21 10.14
C LYS A 190 17.23 0.21 10.99
N LEU A 191 16.75 -0.86 10.37
CA LEU A 191 16.32 -2.05 11.11
C LEU A 191 17.43 -3.08 11.10
N LYS A 192 17.46 -3.95 12.11
CA LYS A 192 18.29 -5.16 12.05
C LYS A 192 17.54 -6.27 11.35
N ALA A 193 16.27 -6.47 11.73
CA ALA A 193 15.38 -7.42 11.10
C ALA A 193 13.91 -7.08 11.36
N LYS A 194 13.07 -7.36 10.37
CA LYS A 194 11.64 -7.63 10.52
C LYS A 194 11.32 -8.96 9.81
N GLU A 195 10.20 -9.58 10.15
CA GLU A 195 9.65 -10.71 9.40
C GLU A 195 8.36 -10.28 8.73
N THR A 196 8.20 -10.64 7.46
CA THR A 196 7.01 -10.33 6.68
C THR A 196 6.78 -11.41 5.62
N THR A 197 5.70 -11.28 4.85
CA THR A 197 5.33 -12.23 3.81
C THR A 197 5.27 -11.56 2.44
N TYR A 198 5.50 -12.34 1.40
CA TYR A 198 5.03 -12.06 0.06
C TYR A 198 3.96 -13.11 -0.25
N THR A 199 2.88 -12.67 -0.90
CA THR A 199 1.75 -13.55 -1.17
C THR A 199 1.38 -13.45 -2.64
N TYR A 200 1.43 -14.57 -3.34
CA TYR A 200 0.89 -14.74 -4.68
C TYR A 200 -0.51 -15.35 -4.55
N MET A 201 -1.49 -14.64 -5.09
CA MET A 201 -2.90 -14.98 -5.04
C MET A 201 -3.32 -15.48 -6.44
N GLY A 202 -3.64 -16.77 -6.59
CA GLY A 202 -4.01 -17.40 -7.87
C GLY A 202 -5.33 -16.87 -8.46
N ASP A 203 -5.52 -17.01 -9.75
CA ASP A 203 -6.74 -16.57 -10.43
C ASP A 203 -7.70 -17.77 -10.61
N TYR A 204 -8.94 -17.56 -11.02
CA TYR A 204 -9.69 -18.69 -11.58
C TYR A 204 -9.15 -18.93 -12.98
N ILE A 205 -8.74 -20.15 -13.30
CA ILE A 205 -8.19 -20.50 -14.62
C ILE A 205 -8.65 -21.91 -14.95
N ALA A 206 -9.51 -22.07 -15.95
CA ALA A 206 -10.00 -23.37 -16.37
C ALA A 206 -10.07 -23.50 -17.89
N THR A 207 -9.95 -24.73 -18.40
CA THR A 207 -10.28 -25.02 -19.81
C THR A 207 -11.78 -24.84 -20.05
N ALA A 208 -12.19 -24.29 -21.19
CA ALA A 208 -13.60 -24.03 -21.48
C ALA A 208 -14.42 -25.32 -21.72
N ASN A 209 -13.77 -26.39 -22.19
CA ASN A 209 -14.40 -27.67 -22.56
C ASN A 209 -13.98 -28.83 -21.67
N TYR A 210 -14.74 -29.94 -21.77
CA TYR A 210 -14.47 -31.18 -21.06
C TYR A 210 -13.44 -32.06 -21.77
N ARG A 211 -12.64 -32.81 -21.00
CA ARG A 211 -11.70 -33.85 -21.50
C ARG A 211 -10.66 -33.30 -22.48
N THR A 212 -10.10 -32.15 -22.16
CA THR A 212 -9.13 -31.40 -22.96
C THR A 212 -7.68 -31.81 -22.66
N GLY A 213 -7.48 -32.57 -21.59
CA GLY A 213 -6.18 -32.97 -21.07
C GLY A 213 -5.61 -31.94 -20.09
N PRO A 214 -4.32 -32.08 -19.74
CA PRO A 214 -3.73 -31.24 -18.71
C PRO A 214 -3.53 -29.80 -19.17
N ILE A 215 -3.79 -28.86 -18.26
CA ILE A 215 -3.40 -27.46 -18.38
C ILE A 215 -2.10 -27.23 -17.60
N ARG A 216 -1.21 -26.38 -18.12
CA ARG A 216 0.01 -25.96 -17.41
C ARG A 216 -0.13 -24.51 -16.98
N ILE A 217 0.00 -24.25 -15.68
CA ILE A 217 -0.10 -22.91 -15.09
C ILE A 217 1.20 -22.63 -14.35
N ARG A 218 1.80 -21.47 -14.61
CA ARG A 218 3.02 -21.01 -13.92
C ARG A 218 2.78 -19.69 -13.21
N TYR A 219 2.96 -19.70 -11.91
CA TYR A 219 2.98 -18.52 -11.07
C TYR A 219 4.40 -17.99 -10.99
N ILE A 220 4.62 -16.82 -11.60
CA ILE A 220 5.93 -16.20 -11.70
C ILE A 220 6.03 -15.13 -10.63
N ILE A 221 6.92 -15.34 -9.66
CA ILE A 221 7.18 -14.39 -8.58
C ILE A 221 8.45 -13.60 -8.94
N PRO A 222 8.34 -12.30 -9.24
CA PRO A 222 9.49 -11.49 -9.60
C PRO A 222 10.47 -11.35 -8.43
N THR A 223 11.77 -11.50 -8.70
CA THR A 223 12.80 -11.30 -7.65
C THR A 223 12.80 -9.89 -7.07
N SER A 224 12.31 -8.90 -7.83
CA SER A 224 12.20 -7.49 -7.40
C SER A 224 11.25 -7.31 -6.21
N GLN A 225 10.42 -8.31 -5.90
CA GLN A 225 9.56 -8.31 -4.71
C GLN A 225 10.35 -8.55 -3.40
N PHE A 226 11.61 -9.00 -3.50
CA PHE A 226 12.45 -9.32 -2.36
C PHE A 226 13.64 -8.35 -2.23
N PRO A 227 13.87 -7.77 -1.05
CA PRO A 227 15.10 -7.05 -0.72
C PRO A 227 16.36 -7.88 -0.97
N SER A 228 17.49 -7.19 -1.15
CA SER A 228 18.80 -7.85 -1.36
C SER A 228 19.23 -8.75 -0.21
N ASP A 229 18.78 -8.45 1.00
CA ASP A 229 19.12 -9.15 2.23
C ASP A 229 18.00 -10.08 2.70
N ALA A 230 17.00 -10.34 1.85
CA ALA A 230 15.90 -11.22 2.17
C ALA A 230 16.39 -12.64 2.46
N LYS A 231 16.09 -13.14 3.66
CA LYS A 231 16.29 -14.52 4.06
C LYS A 231 14.95 -15.22 4.13
N ILE A 232 14.71 -16.17 3.22
CA ILE A 232 13.48 -16.97 3.19
C ILE A 232 13.47 -17.89 4.40
N THR A 233 12.35 -17.91 5.11
CA THR A 233 12.16 -18.70 6.33
C THR A 233 10.98 -19.66 6.25
N GLY A 234 10.10 -19.49 5.27
CA GLY A 234 9.06 -20.47 5.00
C GLY A 234 8.35 -20.24 3.68
N VAL A 235 7.81 -21.30 3.10
CA VAL A 235 6.97 -21.28 1.90
C VAL A 235 5.76 -22.17 2.16
N LYS A 236 4.56 -21.64 1.93
CA LYS A 236 3.31 -22.41 1.87
C LYS A 236 2.75 -22.33 0.45
N TRP A 237 2.21 -23.43 -0.04
CA TRP A 237 1.57 -23.52 -1.35
C TRP A 237 0.28 -24.32 -1.24
N LEU A 238 -0.85 -23.64 -1.38
CA LEU A 238 -2.16 -24.29 -1.44
C LEU A 238 -2.49 -24.68 -2.88
N LEU A 239 -3.04 -25.88 -3.06
CA LEU A 239 -3.52 -26.43 -4.31
C LEU A 239 -5.03 -26.65 -4.21
N GLU A 240 -5.78 -26.16 -5.19
CA GLU A 240 -7.23 -26.35 -5.27
C GLU A 240 -7.65 -26.32 -6.74
N GLY A 241 -8.23 -27.43 -7.20
CA GLY A 241 -8.65 -27.58 -8.59
C GLY A 241 -9.95 -26.83 -8.88
N ALA A 242 -10.13 -26.42 -10.14
CA ALA A 242 -11.41 -25.95 -10.67
C ALA A 242 -12.57 -26.94 -10.41
N TRP A 243 -12.21 -28.22 -10.28
CA TRP A 243 -13.08 -29.28 -9.81
C TRP A 243 -12.37 -30.09 -8.71
N THR A 244 -13.16 -30.58 -7.76
CA THR A 244 -12.70 -31.58 -6.78
C THR A 244 -12.23 -32.85 -7.49
N HIS A 245 -11.32 -33.61 -6.87
CA HIS A 245 -10.66 -34.78 -7.47
C HIS A 245 -9.83 -34.46 -8.73
N SER A 246 -9.14 -33.32 -8.74
CA SER A 246 -8.22 -32.98 -9.84
C SER A 246 -6.85 -33.62 -9.62
N ASP A 247 -6.24 -34.14 -10.68
CA ASP A 247 -4.89 -34.69 -10.63
C ASP A 247 -3.87 -33.57 -10.86
N TYR A 248 -2.81 -33.52 -10.04
CA TYR A 248 -1.77 -32.49 -10.07
C TYR A 248 -0.37 -33.08 -10.24
N SER A 249 0.51 -32.34 -10.93
CA SER A 249 1.97 -32.53 -10.89
C SER A 249 2.65 -31.18 -10.67
N LEU A 250 3.59 -31.13 -9.71
CA LEU A 250 4.13 -29.87 -9.20
C LEU A 250 5.61 -29.72 -9.48
N ARG A 251 6.00 -28.50 -9.84
CA ARG A 251 7.40 -28.12 -9.99
C ARG A 251 7.68 -26.74 -9.42
N ILE A 252 8.87 -26.58 -8.85
CA ILE A 252 9.44 -25.29 -8.49
C ILE A 252 10.71 -25.07 -9.32
N ASN A 253 10.79 -23.94 -10.02
CA ASN A 253 11.92 -23.58 -10.86
C ASN A 253 12.31 -24.64 -11.90
N GLY A 254 11.33 -25.41 -12.39
CA GLY A 254 11.53 -26.52 -13.33
C GLY A 254 11.96 -27.85 -12.71
N LYS A 255 12.14 -27.92 -11.38
CA LYS A 255 12.43 -29.16 -10.64
C LYS A 255 11.16 -29.67 -9.96
N TYR A 256 11.02 -30.98 -9.83
CA TYR A 256 9.90 -31.55 -9.07
C TYR A 256 9.96 -31.17 -7.59
N VAL A 257 8.80 -31.02 -6.99
CA VAL A 257 8.65 -30.89 -5.53
C VAL A 257 9.02 -32.24 -4.90
N THR A 258 9.78 -32.23 -3.80
CA THR A 258 10.39 -33.45 -3.23
C THR A 258 9.74 -33.95 -1.94
N CYS A 259 8.55 -33.45 -1.58
CA CYS A 259 7.94 -33.71 -0.29
C CYS A 259 6.61 -34.48 -0.34
N GLY A 260 6.40 -35.34 0.65
CA GLY A 260 5.16 -36.12 0.77
C GLY A 260 4.87 -37.00 -0.45
N ASN A 261 3.61 -37.00 -0.90
CA ASN A 261 3.19 -37.74 -2.09
C ASN A 261 3.72 -37.13 -3.40
N TRP A 262 4.29 -35.94 -3.36
CA TRP A 262 4.74 -35.19 -4.53
C TRP A 262 6.14 -35.59 -5.03
N ASP A 263 6.85 -36.38 -4.23
CA ASP A 263 8.22 -36.80 -4.55
C ASP A 263 8.29 -37.57 -5.89
N ASN A 264 9.31 -37.25 -6.69
CA ASN A 264 9.58 -37.79 -8.02
C ASN A 264 8.58 -37.43 -9.14
N GLY A 265 7.78 -36.38 -8.98
CA GLY A 265 7.02 -35.81 -10.09
C GLY A 265 5.80 -36.62 -10.54
N ARG A 266 5.25 -37.42 -9.63
CA ARG A 266 4.03 -38.19 -9.86
C ARG A 266 2.82 -37.27 -10.00
N TRP A 267 1.79 -37.79 -10.66
CA TRP A 267 0.45 -37.21 -10.58
C TRP A 267 -0.20 -37.66 -9.28
N ASN A 268 -0.74 -36.71 -8.52
CA ASN A 268 -1.47 -36.98 -7.29
C ASN A 268 -2.85 -36.34 -7.35
N GLU A 269 -3.87 -37.07 -6.89
CA GLU A 269 -5.22 -36.56 -6.78
C GLU A 269 -5.32 -35.59 -5.59
N VAL A 270 -5.75 -34.36 -5.87
CA VAL A 270 -6.19 -33.38 -4.87
C VAL A 270 -7.70 -33.49 -4.75
N TYR A 271 -8.18 -34.06 -3.64
CA TYR A 271 -9.61 -34.30 -3.44
C TYR A 271 -10.41 -33.01 -3.27
N LEU A 272 -10.09 -32.20 -2.25
CA LEU A 272 -10.71 -30.90 -2.01
C LEU A 272 -9.64 -29.80 -2.16
N ASN A 273 -8.73 -29.73 -1.20
CA ASN A 273 -7.57 -28.86 -1.22
C ASN A 273 -6.37 -29.60 -0.60
N GLU A 274 -5.16 -29.15 -0.92
CA GLU A 274 -3.92 -29.66 -0.30
C GLU A 274 -2.92 -28.53 -0.10
N GLU A 275 -2.40 -28.37 1.12
CA GLU A 275 -1.35 -27.41 1.44
C GLU A 275 0.00 -28.12 1.59
N ILE A 276 1.00 -27.58 0.90
CA ILE A 276 2.40 -27.96 1.06
C ILE A 276 3.10 -26.85 1.84
N GLU A 277 3.76 -27.20 2.93
CA GLU A 277 4.52 -26.27 3.75
C GLU A 277 5.98 -26.71 3.89
N ASP A 278 6.88 -25.73 3.77
CA ASP A 278 8.29 -25.87 4.03
C ASP A 278 8.79 -24.72 4.92
N THR A 279 9.40 -25.05 6.05
CA THR A 279 9.96 -24.10 7.02
C THR A 279 11.42 -24.41 7.37
N SER A 280 11.99 -25.45 6.77
CA SER A 280 13.30 -26.00 7.14
C SER A 280 14.36 -25.47 6.19
N ALA A 281 14.89 -24.29 6.48
CA ALA A 281 16.00 -23.77 5.70
C ALA A 281 17.21 -24.73 5.77
N ASN A 282 17.63 -25.23 4.60
CA ASN A 282 18.78 -26.10 4.34
C ASN A 282 18.54 -27.60 4.55
N ASP A 283 17.31 -28.10 4.42
CA ASP A 283 17.05 -29.54 4.38
C ASP A 283 16.27 -29.94 3.11
N TYR A 284 17.02 -30.28 2.06
CA TYR A 284 16.46 -30.77 0.80
C TYR A 284 15.65 -32.08 0.94
N ASN A 285 15.69 -32.74 2.11
CA ASN A 285 14.92 -33.95 2.36
C ASN A 285 13.52 -33.68 2.94
N THR A 286 13.18 -32.44 3.34
CA THR A 286 11.83 -32.12 3.85
C THR A 286 10.90 -31.71 2.72
N CYS A 287 11.21 -30.61 2.05
CA CYS A 287 10.60 -30.11 0.82
C CYS A 287 11.59 -29.10 0.23
N ASN A 288 11.79 -29.06 -1.08
CA ASN A 288 12.80 -28.20 -1.70
C ASN A 288 12.32 -26.74 -1.93
N LEU A 289 11.30 -26.26 -1.22
CA LEU A 289 10.67 -24.97 -1.58
C LEU A 289 11.51 -23.80 -1.08
N VAL A 290 11.88 -23.78 0.20
CA VAL A 290 12.63 -22.67 0.82
C VAL A 290 13.98 -22.48 0.13
N GLU A 291 14.71 -23.56 -0.15
CA GLU A 291 16.01 -23.49 -0.81
C GLU A 291 15.89 -22.97 -2.24
N GLU A 292 14.90 -23.43 -2.99
CA GLU A 292 14.71 -23.02 -4.38
C GLU A 292 14.27 -21.55 -4.49
N VAL A 293 13.41 -21.07 -3.58
CA VAL A 293 13.07 -19.64 -3.50
C VAL A 293 14.28 -18.81 -3.06
N GLN A 294 15.03 -19.26 -2.05
CA GLN A 294 16.22 -18.56 -1.54
C GLN A 294 17.31 -18.48 -2.63
N ASN A 295 17.51 -19.54 -3.39
CA ASN A 295 18.50 -19.59 -4.47
C ASN A 295 18.16 -18.56 -5.56
N ARG A 296 16.91 -18.52 -6.04
CA ARG A 296 16.44 -17.53 -7.03
C ARG A 296 16.54 -16.10 -6.54
N THR A 297 16.16 -15.87 -5.28
CA THR A 297 16.30 -14.58 -4.60
C THR A 297 17.77 -14.14 -4.57
N SER A 298 18.69 -15.05 -4.24
CA SER A 298 20.13 -14.77 -4.19
C SER A 298 20.74 -14.52 -5.57
N GLN A 299 20.25 -15.23 -6.60
CA GLN A 299 20.68 -15.09 -7.98
C GLN A 299 20.03 -13.91 -8.72
N ARG A 300 19.05 -13.23 -8.11
CA ARG A 300 18.25 -12.18 -8.75
C ARG A 300 17.54 -12.66 -10.03
N THR A 301 16.94 -13.85 -9.94
CA THR A 301 16.09 -14.40 -11.01
C THR A 301 14.71 -14.73 -10.46
N ASN A 302 13.69 -14.76 -11.32
CA ASN A 302 12.33 -15.03 -10.90
C ASN A 302 12.19 -16.45 -10.36
N THR A 303 11.31 -16.61 -9.38
CA THR A 303 10.87 -17.93 -8.91
C THR A 303 9.63 -18.33 -9.67
N THR A 304 9.55 -19.59 -10.09
CA THR A 304 8.38 -20.12 -10.79
C THR A 304 7.81 -21.32 -10.04
N PHE A 305 6.54 -21.21 -9.65
CA PHE A 305 5.74 -22.33 -9.18
C PHE A 305 4.90 -22.82 -10.37
N GLU A 306 5.09 -24.05 -10.82
CA GLU A 306 4.41 -24.64 -11.97
C GLU A 306 3.51 -25.78 -11.50
N VAL A 307 2.25 -25.74 -11.90
CA VAL A 307 1.32 -26.85 -11.80
C VAL A 307 0.96 -27.36 -13.19
N LEU A 308 0.89 -28.68 -13.31
CA LEU A 308 0.13 -29.35 -14.35
C LEU A 308 -1.12 -29.92 -13.67
N VAL A 309 -2.30 -29.59 -14.20
CA VAL A 309 -3.58 -30.02 -13.63
C VAL A 309 -4.38 -30.71 -14.70
N ASP A 310 -4.93 -31.89 -14.40
CA ASP A 310 -5.81 -32.64 -15.30
C ASP A 310 -7.09 -33.04 -14.59
N HIS A 311 -8.21 -32.93 -15.30
CA HIS A 311 -9.49 -33.38 -14.81
C HIS A 311 -10.44 -33.75 -15.97
N SER A 312 -11.35 -34.69 -15.72
CA SER A 312 -12.27 -35.20 -16.75
C SER A 312 -13.33 -34.17 -17.20
N ARG A 313 -13.61 -33.16 -16.37
CA ARG A 313 -14.39 -31.98 -16.73
C ARG A 313 -13.44 -30.90 -17.25
N ASN A 314 -13.37 -29.76 -16.59
CA ASN A 314 -12.44 -28.68 -16.91
C ASN A 314 -11.17 -28.86 -16.08
N SER A 315 -10.01 -28.78 -16.73
CA SER A 315 -8.71 -28.77 -16.06
C SER A 315 -8.37 -27.35 -15.64
N GLY A 316 -7.88 -27.13 -14.41
CA GLY A 316 -7.61 -25.78 -13.93
C GLY A 316 -7.63 -25.59 -12.41
N GLU A 317 -7.60 -24.33 -11.98
CA GLU A 317 -7.75 -23.86 -10.59
C GLU A 317 -9.00 -22.99 -10.43
N ASP A 318 -9.56 -22.94 -9.23
CA ASP A 318 -10.83 -22.28 -8.91
C ASP A 318 -10.69 -20.87 -8.32
N GLY A 319 -9.46 -20.33 -8.27
CA GLY A 319 -9.14 -19.03 -7.67
C GLY A 319 -8.77 -19.07 -6.19
N ALA A 320 -8.73 -20.23 -5.52
CA ALA A 320 -8.33 -20.36 -4.12
C ALA A 320 -6.86 -20.75 -3.90
N GLN A 321 -6.20 -21.29 -4.93
CA GLN A 321 -4.76 -21.62 -4.91
C GLN A 321 -3.87 -20.38 -4.70
N HIS A 322 -2.85 -20.51 -3.85
CA HIS A 322 -1.97 -19.39 -3.48
C HIS A 322 -0.62 -19.85 -2.95
N VAL A 323 0.35 -18.93 -2.99
CA VAL A 323 1.71 -19.13 -2.45
C VAL A 323 2.01 -18.05 -1.43
N ILE A 324 2.45 -18.44 -0.23
CA ILE A 324 2.91 -17.53 0.83
C ILE A 324 4.39 -17.76 1.05
N ILE A 325 5.21 -16.73 0.87
CA ILE A 325 6.65 -16.77 1.14
C ILE A 325 6.93 -15.88 2.35
N THR A 326 7.34 -16.49 3.45
CA THR A 326 7.76 -15.78 4.67
C THR A 326 9.26 -15.53 4.62
N TYR A 327 9.68 -14.30 4.90
CA TYR A 327 11.09 -13.93 4.87
C TYR A 327 11.45 -12.84 5.90
N ARG A 328 12.74 -12.75 6.22
CA ARG A 328 13.33 -11.74 7.09
C ARG A 328 14.20 -10.78 6.31
N THR A 329 14.17 -9.50 6.67
CA THR A 329 14.95 -8.43 6.01
C THR A 329 15.22 -7.28 6.98
N SER A 330 16.28 -6.52 6.75
CA SER A 330 16.56 -5.24 7.42
C SER A 330 15.90 -4.03 6.75
N GLN A 331 15.23 -4.21 5.61
CA GLN A 331 14.55 -3.14 4.90
C GLN A 331 13.24 -2.77 5.62
N ALA A 332 13.06 -1.47 5.93
CA ALA A 332 11.85 -0.98 6.60
C ALA A 332 10.59 -1.17 5.77
N SER A 333 10.64 -0.72 4.50
CA SER A 333 9.54 -0.81 3.56
C SER A 333 9.80 -1.83 2.45
N THR A 334 8.99 -2.88 2.35
CA THR A 334 8.97 -3.91 1.30
C THR A 334 7.72 -3.85 0.42
N PHE A 335 6.76 -3.02 0.81
CA PHE A 335 5.48 -2.88 0.13
C PHE A 335 5.52 -1.74 -0.90
N THR A 336 4.93 -2.01 -2.06
CA THR A 336 4.62 -1.02 -3.09
C THR A 336 3.14 -1.14 -3.44
N TYR A 337 2.48 0.00 -3.67
CA TYR A 337 1.10 0.01 -4.16
C TYR A 337 1.04 -0.66 -5.55
N PRO A 338 0.30 -1.78 -5.69
CA PRO A 338 0.25 -2.50 -6.96
C PRO A 338 -0.59 -1.72 -7.97
N HIS A 339 -0.02 -1.36 -9.10
CA HIS A 339 -0.75 -0.79 -10.25
C HIS A 339 -0.96 -1.79 -11.38
N LYS A 340 -0.17 -2.87 -11.41
CA LYS A 340 -0.29 -3.95 -12.39
C LYS A 340 -0.63 -5.25 -11.68
N PHE A 341 -1.70 -5.90 -12.15
CA PHE A 341 -2.17 -7.19 -11.69
C PHE A 341 -1.91 -8.19 -12.83
N TYR A 342 -0.75 -8.84 -12.78
CA TYR A 342 -0.29 -9.78 -13.81
C TYR A 342 -1.07 -11.09 -13.77
N PHE A 343 -1.28 -11.69 -14.93
CA PHE A 343 -1.86 -13.03 -15.06
C PHE A 343 -0.79 -14.11 -14.80
N ALA A 344 -1.23 -15.33 -14.50
CA ALA A 344 -0.35 -16.49 -14.59
C ALA A 344 0.07 -16.76 -16.04
N ASP A 345 1.20 -17.45 -16.23
CA ASP A 345 1.64 -17.92 -17.54
C ASP A 345 0.99 -19.29 -17.81
N VAL A 346 0.12 -19.38 -18.82
CA VAL A 346 -0.81 -20.51 -18.99
C VAL A 346 -0.68 -21.13 -20.37
N TYR A 347 -0.56 -22.46 -20.44
CA TYR A 347 -0.56 -23.25 -21.68
C TYR A 347 -1.70 -24.25 -21.64
N ALA A 348 -2.50 -24.29 -22.72
CA ALA A 348 -3.65 -25.17 -22.80
C ALA A 348 -3.92 -25.68 -24.22
N ASN A 349 -4.39 -26.92 -24.32
CA ASN A 349 -4.89 -27.48 -25.58
C ASN A 349 -6.37 -27.17 -25.84
N ASP A 350 -6.89 -26.11 -25.21
CA ASP A 350 -8.26 -25.65 -25.32
C ASP A 350 -8.35 -24.13 -25.13
N SER A 351 -9.54 -23.56 -25.38
CA SER A 351 -9.89 -22.20 -24.92
C SER A 351 -9.89 -22.12 -23.40
N LEU A 352 -9.75 -20.91 -22.85
CA LEU A 352 -9.69 -20.67 -21.41
C LEU A 352 -10.83 -19.77 -20.92
N ASP A 353 -11.35 -20.12 -19.75
CA ASP A 353 -12.17 -19.24 -18.91
C ASP A 353 -11.29 -18.79 -17.73
N MET A 354 -11.10 -17.48 -17.58
CA MET A 354 -10.27 -16.92 -16.51
C MET A 354 -11.03 -15.85 -15.71
N GLU A 355 -10.89 -15.84 -14.39
CA GLU A 355 -11.35 -14.72 -13.56
C GLU A 355 -10.16 -14.02 -12.90
N LYS A 356 -9.95 -12.76 -13.26
CA LYS A 356 -8.93 -11.90 -12.65
C LYS A 356 -9.53 -11.09 -11.51
N TYR A 357 -8.97 -11.26 -10.32
CA TYR A 357 -9.38 -10.50 -9.14
C TYR A 357 -8.51 -9.27 -8.96
N VAL A 358 -9.13 -8.09 -8.93
CA VAL A 358 -8.42 -6.81 -8.85
C VAL A 358 -8.82 -6.09 -7.56
N PHE A 359 -7.82 -5.60 -6.82
CA PHE A 359 -8.00 -4.86 -5.59
C PHE A 359 -7.10 -3.62 -5.57
N ALA A 360 -7.70 -2.45 -5.75
CA ALA A 360 -7.03 -1.16 -5.70
C ALA A 360 -7.34 -0.46 -4.36
N PRO A 361 -6.37 -0.34 -3.42
CA PRO A 361 -6.56 0.27 -2.11
C PRO A 361 -6.58 1.81 -2.15
N GLY A 362 -7.37 2.39 -3.05
CA GLY A 362 -7.46 3.83 -3.26
C GLY A 362 -8.49 4.21 -4.31
N ASN A 363 -8.60 5.51 -4.56
CA ASN A 363 -9.52 6.08 -5.54
C ASN A 363 -9.01 5.81 -6.95
N ILE A 364 -9.72 4.98 -7.71
CA ILE A 364 -9.37 4.60 -9.08
C ILE A 364 -9.62 5.78 -10.04
N SER A 365 -8.60 6.15 -10.80
CA SER A 365 -8.63 7.17 -11.86
C SER A 365 -8.71 6.54 -13.25
N GLU A 366 -8.03 5.42 -13.46
CA GLU A 366 -7.90 4.79 -14.77
C GLU A 366 -7.79 3.27 -14.68
N MET A 367 -8.32 2.57 -15.67
CA MET A 367 -8.00 1.16 -15.91
C MET A 367 -7.65 0.86 -17.36
N ARG A 368 -6.76 -0.12 -17.57
CA ARG A 368 -6.44 -0.68 -18.88
C ARG A 368 -6.26 -2.19 -18.77
N ILE A 369 -6.61 -2.92 -19.82
CA ILE A 369 -6.32 -4.35 -19.93
C ILE A 369 -5.31 -4.55 -21.06
N HIS A 370 -4.31 -5.39 -20.81
CA HIS A 370 -3.33 -5.82 -21.79
C HIS A 370 -3.10 -7.33 -21.64
N ILE A 371 -3.37 -8.10 -22.68
CA ILE A 371 -3.15 -9.54 -22.74
C ILE A 371 -2.29 -9.82 -23.97
N GLU A 372 -1.16 -10.50 -23.77
CA GLU A 372 -0.26 -10.93 -24.83
C GLU A 372 -0.09 -12.45 -24.77
N GLY A 373 -0.05 -13.10 -25.93
CA GLY A 373 0.08 -14.55 -25.99
C GLY A 373 0.12 -15.10 -27.41
N GLU A 374 0.22 -16.43 -27.50
CA GLU A 374 0.27 -17.15 -28.76
C GLU A 374 -1.01 -17.95 -28.97
N ASN A 375 -1.42 -18.07 -30.24
CA ASN A 375 -2.53 -18.92 -30.67
C ASN A 375 -3.88 -18.55 -30.05
N ILE A 376 -4.06 -17.27 -29.70
CA ILE A 376 -5.32 -16.68 -29.24
C ILE A 376 -6.06 -16.10 -30.46
N GLU A 377 -7.31 -16.51 -30.64
CA GLU A 377 -8.20 -16.03 -31.71
C GLU A 377 -8.92 -14.74 -31.29
N SER A 378 -9.52 -14.73 -30.10
CA SER A 378 -10.24 -13.57 -29.56
C SER A 378 -10.25 -13.58 -28.03
N VAL A 379 -10.39 -12.40 -27.44
CA VAL A 379 -10.58 -12.23 -25.99
C VAL A 379 -11.80 -11.36 -25.72
N THR A 380 -12.75 -11.88 -24.95
CA THR A 380 -13.87 -11.13 -24.38
C THR A 380 -13.68 -10.94 -22.89
N ALA A 381 -14.20 -9.83 -22.34
CA ALA A 381 -14.15 -9.54 -20.92
C ALA A 381 -15.51 -9.06 -20.38
N ARG A 382 -15.82 -9.42 -19.14
CA ARG A 382 -16.99 -8.94 -18.37
C ARG A 382 -16.56 -8.56 -16.95
N PHE A 383 -17.19 -7.55 -16.38
CA PHE A 383 -16.89 -7.06 -15.03
C PHE A 383 -17.99 -7.51 -14.08
N ARG A 384 -17.62 -8.30 -13.07
CA ARG A 384 -18.49 -8.66 -11.95
C ARG A 384 -18.19 -7.73 -10.79
N ILE A 385 -19.19 -6.93 -10.42
CA ILE A 385 -19.11 -5.90 -9.38
C ILE A 385 -20.27 -6.12 -8.43
N PHE A 386 -19.97 -6.52 -7.19
CA PHE A 386 -20.97 -6.95 -6.21
C PHE A 386 -21.95 -7.93 -6.87
N ASN A 387 -23.24 -7.60 -6.90
CA ASN A 387 -24.30 -8.43 -7.45
C ASN A 387 -24.63 -8.20 -8.94
N LYS A 388 -23.74 -7.56 -9.69
CA LYS A 388 -24.00 -7.17 -11.09
C LYS A 388 -22.88 -7.64 -12.00
N LEU A 389 -23.27 -8.01 -13.22
CA LEU A 389 -22.37 -8.39 -14.29
C LEU A 389 -22.53 -7.42 -15.45
N SER A 390 -21.42 -6.90 -15.97
CA SER A 390 -21.46 -5.98 -17.11
C SER A 390 -21.85 -6.66 -18.41
N ASP A 391 -22.15 -5.82 -19.39
CA ASP A 391 -22.14 -6.24 -20.78
C ASP A 391 -20.73 -6.70 -21.19
N PRO A 392 -20.61 -7.71 -22.07
CA PRO A 392 -19.32 -8.15 -22.57
C PRO A 392 -18.68 -7.12 -23.49
N ILE A 393 -17.37 -6.93 -23.31
CA ILE A 393 -16.53 -6.16 -24.22
C ILE A 393 -15.59 -7.11 -24.96
N THR A 394 -15.38 -6.88 -26.26
CA THR A 394 -14.35 -7.57 -27.04
C THR A 394 -13.08 -6.72 -27.02
N LEU A 395 -11.95 -7.30 -26.66
CA LEU A 395 -10.68 -6.59 -26.64
C LEU A 395 -10.21 -6.34 -28.08
N SER A 396 -9.61 -5.16 -28.30
CA SER A 396 -9.02 -4.81 -29.59
C SER A 396 -7.74 -5.60 -29.81
N GLN A 397 -7.62 -6.25 -30.96
CA GLN A 397 -6.46 -7.07 -31.31
C GLN A 397 -5.48 -6.31 -32.22
N SER A 398 -4.20 -6.38 -31.89
CA SER A 398 -3.09 -5.96 -32.76
C SER A 398 -1.98 -7.00 -32.71
N GLY A 399 -1.89 -7.84 -33.75
CA GLY A 399 -1.02 -9.02 -33.74
C GLY A 399 -1.40 -10.01 -32.64
N ASN A 400 -0.46 -10.26 -31.73
CA ASN A 400 -0.60 -11.17 -30.59
C ASN A 400 -1.04 -10.47 -29.29
N ILE A 401 -1.41 -9.19 -29.38
CA ILE A 401 -1.76 -8.34 -28.24
C ILE A 401 -3.25 -8.00 -28.29
N PHE A 402 -3.93 -8.12 -27.16
CA PHE A 402 -5.34 -7.80 -26.94
C PHE A 402 -5.44 -6.73 -25.85
N THR A 403 -6.14 -5.63 -26.13
CA THR A 403 -6.24 -4.50 -25.19
C THR A 403 -7.64 -3.94 -25.05
N ALA A 404 -7.94 -3.40 -23.87
CA ALA A 404 -9.07 -2.51 -23.63
C ALA A 404 -8.60 -1.22 -22.96
N ASP A 405 -9.10 -0.09 -23.42
CA ASP A 405 -8.78 1.23 -22.88
C ASP A 405 -9.72 1.64 -21.73
N ASN A 406 -9.40 2.76 -21.10
CA ASN A 406 -10.14 3.29 -19.97
C ASN A 406 -11.60 3.61 -20.30
N ALA A 407 -11.87 4.19 -21.47
CA ALA A 407 -13.23 4.60 -21.85
C ALA A 407 -14.13 3.37 -22.02
N THR A 408 -13.65 2.34 -22.71
CA THR A 408 -14.37 1.07 -22.92
C THR A 408 -14.68 0.40 -21.59
N ILE A 409 -13.68 0.31 -20.70
CA ILE A 409 -13.83 -0.31 -19.39
C ILE A 409 -14.79 0.49 -18.50
N ALA A 410 -14.66 1.82 -18.46
CA ALA A 410 -15.53 2.68 -17.67
C ALA A 410 -17.00 2.55 -18.12
N SER A 411 -17.26 2.49 -19.44
CA SER A 411 -18.62 2.27 -19.96
C SER A 411 -19.18 0.88 -19.58
N ALA A 412 -18.36 -0.18 -19.64
CA ALA A 412 -18.79 -1.50 -19.21
C ALA A 412 -19.13 -1.53 -17.71
N ILE A 413 -18.33 -0.89 -16.87
CA ILE A 413 -18.62 -0.79 -15.43
C ILE A 413 -19.87 0.04 -15.19
N GLN A 414 -20.08 1.16 -15.89
CA GLN A 414 -21.30 1.96 -15.76
C GLN A 414 -22.56 1.20 -16.14
N SER A 415 -22.48 0.20 -17.04
CA SER A 415 -23.64 -0.62 -17.40
C SER A 415 -24.16 -1.49 -16.24
N THR A 416 -23.32 -1.71 -15.21
CA THR A 416 -23.72 -2.34 -13.95
C THR A 416 -24.41 -1.40 -12.95
N GLY A 417 -24.41 -0.09 -13.22
CA GLY A 417 -24.90 0.95 -12.31
C GLY A 417 -23.84 1.45 -11.31
N TYR A 418 -22.60 0.98 -11.41
CA TYR A 418 -21.48 1.39 -10.55
C TYR A 418 -20.46 2.24 -11.29
N THR A 419 -19.62 2.94 -10.54
CA THR A 419 -18.49 3.73 -11.05
C THR A 419 -17.18 3.29 -10.42
N TYR A 420 -16.05 3.81 -10.93
CA TYR A 420 -14.74 3.62 -10.31
C TYR A 420 -14.71 4.03 -8.83
N ARG A 421 -15.46 5.07 -8.45
CA ARG A 421 -15.57 5.53 -7.06
C ARG A 421 -16.25 4.49 -6.16
N ASP A 422 -17.15 3.68 -6.71
CA ASP A 422 -17.94 2.71 -5.95
C ASP A 422 -17.16 1.42 -5.71
N ILE A 423 -16.27 1.05 -6.64
CA ILE A 423 -15.41 -0.14 -6.54
C ILE A 423 -14.04 0.13 -5.90
N SER A 424 -13.69 1.41 -5.69
CA SER A 424 -12.44 1.82 -5.03
C SER A 424 -12.36 1.28 -3.59
N GLY A 425 -11.24 0.63 -3.23
CA GLY A 425 -11.06 0.03 -1.91
C GLY A 425 -11.70 -1.33 -1.70
N SER A 426 -12.27 -1.94 -2.74
CA SER A 426 -12.91 -3.26 -2.73
C SER A 426 -12.39 -4.15 -3.86
N PHE A 427 -12.64 -5.46 -3.78
CA PHE A 427 -12.39 -6.35 -4.91
C PHE A 427 -13.47 -6.20 -5.97
N PHE A 428 -13.06 -6.32 -7.22
CA PHE A 428 -13.93 -6.63 -8.35
C PHE A 428 -13.27 -7.69 -9.22
N THR A 429 -14.09 -8.38 -10.01
CA THR A 429 -13.64 -9.51 -10.83
C THR A 429 -13.81 -9.18 -12.30
N ILE A 430 -12.79 -9.49 -13.10
CA ILE A 430 -12.86 -9.42 -14.56
C ILE A 430 -12.84 -10.85 -15.08
N ILE A 431 -13.93 -11.27 -15.71
CA ILE A 431 -14.10 -12.58 -16.32
C ILE A 431 -13.63 -12.46 -17.77
N PHE A 432 -12.76 -13.36 -18.19
CA PHE A 432 -12.20 -13.42 -19.53
C PHE A 432 -12.56 -14.75 -20.20
N ASP A 433 -13.08 -14.68 -21.41
CA ASP A 433 -13.19 -15.84 -22.29
C ASP A 433 -12.11 -15.68 -23.38
N ILE A 434 -11.12 -16.57 -23.38
CA ILE A 434 -9.97 -16.54 -24.30
C ILE A 434 -10.12 -17.71 -25.28
N THR A 435 -10.44 -17.39 -26.53
CA THR A 435 -10.68 -18.39 -27.57
C THR A 435 -9.38 -18.84 -28.23
N ARG A 436 -9.18 -20.16 -28.33
CA ARG A 436 -8.00 -20.77 -28.96
C ARG A 436 -8.13 -20.88 -30.48
N LYS A 437 -7.04 -20.56 -31.21
CA LYS A 437 -6.90 -20.89 -32.63
C LYS A 437 -6.84 -22.41 -32.84
N ARG A 438 -7.64 -22.91 -33.76
CA ARG A 438 -7.76 -24.36 -34.02
C ARG A 438 -6.41 -24.99 -34.38
N GLY A 439 -6.02 -26.02 -33.62
CA GLY A 439 -4.89 -26.91 -33.94
C GLY A 439 -3.55 -26.53 -33.30
N GLU A 440 -3.48 -25.44 -32.53
CA GLU A 440 -2.26 -24.93 -31.91
C GLU A 440 -2.46 -24.78 -30.39
N GLU A 441 -1.47 -25.12 -29.56
CA GLU A 441 -1.52 -24.93 -28.09
C GLU A 441 -1.67 -23.44 -27.76
N LEU A 442 -2.69 -23.06 -27.00
CA LEU A 442 -2.89 -21.69 -26.56
C LEU A 442 -1.87 -21.35 -25.48
N HIS A 443 -1.28 -20.16 -25.56
CA HIS A 443 -0.39 -19.63 -24.53
C HIS A 443 -0.78 -18.20 -24.15
N VAL A 444 -1.04 -17.95 -22.87
CA VAL A 444 -1.13 -16.60 -22.30
C VAL A 444 0.20 -16.27 -21.63
N GLU A 445 0.90 -15.23 -22.11
CA GLU A 445 2.20 -14.82 -21.57
C GLU A 445 2.00 -13.99 -20.29
N GLY A 446 2.11 -14.63 -19.14
CA GLY A 446 1.75 -14.03 -17.83
C GLY A 446 2.61 -12.83 -17.45
N THR A 447 3.88 -12.78 -17.88
CA THR A 447 4.78 -11.66 -17.55
C THR A 447 4.49 -10.37 -18.31
N LYS A 448 3.74 -10.47 -19.41
CA LYS A 448 3.33 -9.32 -20.23
C LYS A 448 1.84 -9.04 -20.14
N SER A 449 1.03 -10.04 -19.80
CA SER A 449 -0.40 -9.88 -19.59
C SER A 449 -0.68 -9.29 -18.20
N TYR A 450 -1.42 -8.19 -18.14
CA TYR A 450 -1.83 -7.54 -16.89
C TYR A 450 -3.10 -6.71 -17.03
N VAL A 451 -3.78 -6.53 -15.90
CA VAL A 451 -4.71 -5.41 -15.69
C VAL A 451 -3.95 -4.28 -15.04
N TYR A 452 -3.99 -3.09 -15.63
CA TYR A 452 -3.43 -1.88 -15.06
C TYR A 452 -4.53 -1.06 -14.41
N VAL A 453 -4.27 -0.56 -13.20
CA VAL A 453 -5.16 0.35 -12.47
C VAL A 453 -4.33 1.50 -11.95
N ASP A 454 -4.67 2.72 -12.35
CA ASP A 454 -4.17 3.92 -11.71
C ASP A 454 -5.11 4.34 -10.58
N TYR A 455 -4.53 4.73 -9.45
CA TYR A 455 -5.29 5.15 -8.28
C TYR A 455 -4.46 5.94 -7.30
N THR A 456 -5.17 6.75 -6.51
CA THR A 456 -4.62 7.50 -5.38
C THR A 456 -4.89 6.73 -4.09
N PRO A 457 -3.86 6.21 -3.39
CA PRO A 457 -4.04 5.42 -2.17
C PRO A 457 -4.78 6.19 -1.07
N PHE A 458 -5.63 5.50 -0.29
CA PHE A 458 -6.31 6.12 0.86
C PHE A 458 -5.37 6.43 2.03
N VAL A 459 -4.32 5.63 2.18
CA VAL A 459 -3.29 5.77 3.22
C VAL A 459 -1.95 5.77 2.52
N TYR A 460 -1.09 6.75 2.81
CA TYR A 460 0.25 6.87 2.22
C TYR A 460 1.33 6.34 3.16
N ALA A 461 2.31 5.65 2.59
CA ALA A 461 3.56 5.36 3.26
C ALA A 461 4.47 6.59 3.29
N SER A 462 5.09 6.84 4.44
CA SER A 462 6.14 7.86 4.61
C SER A 462 7.53 7.25 4.54
N LEU A 463 8.58 8.08 4.53
CA LEU A 463 9.98 7.62 4.61
C LEU A 463 10.31 6.88 5.91
N TYR A 464 9.51 7.06 6.97
CA TYR A 464 9.66 6.37 8.25
C TYR A 464 8.69 5.20 8.41
N SER A 465 7.95 4.84 7.36
CA SER A 465 6.98 3.75 7.43
C SER A 465 7.66 2.38 7.36
N ILE A 466 7.30 1.51 8.28
CA ILE A 466 7.65 0.09 8.27
C ILE A 466 6.38 -0.68 7.94
N ASP A 467 6.34 -1.37 6.80
CA ASP A 467 5.18 -2.18 6.43
C ASP A 467 5.22 -3.54 7.11
N PHE A 468 4.05 -3.97 7.58
CA PHE A 468 3.81 -5.27 8.15
C PHE A 468 2.64 -5.93 7.47
N ARG A 469 2.94 -7.06 6.86
CA ARG A 469 1.96 -8.01 6.36
C ARG A 469 1.86 -9.17 7.33
N LYS A 470 0.65 -9.47 7.78
CA LYS A 470 0.37 -10.53 8.76
C LYS A 470 -0.76 -11.42 8.26
N THR A 471 -0.53 -12.72 8.28
CA THR A 471 -1.58 -13.71 8.00
C THR A 471 -2.56 -13.83 9.17
N LEU A 472 -3.82 -14.09 8.85
CA LEU A 472 -4.94 -14.12 9.79
C LEU A 472 -5.41 -15.56 9.98
N ASN A 473 -4.86 -16.22 10.99
CA ASN A 473 -5.09 -17.66 11.23
C ASN A 473 -6.06 -17.92 12.40
N ASP A 474 -6.47 -16.89 13.13
CA ASP A 474 -7.39 -17.02 14.27
C ASP A 474 -8.83 -16.85 13.80
N TYR A 475 -9.58 -17.95 13.84
CA TYR A 475 -10.96 -18.00 13.39
C TYR A 475 -11.84 -18.90 14.27
N THR A 476 -13.14 -18.70 14.13
CA THR A 476 -14.18 -19.61 14.62
C THR A 476 -15.07 -20.01 13.45
N ALA A 477 -15.51 -21.27 13.43
CA ALA A 477 -16.32 -21.81 12.35
C ALA A 477 -17.50 -22.62 12.91
N SER A 478 -18.64 -22.59 12.20
CA SER A 478 -19.84 -23.34 12.55
C SER A 478 -20.73 -23.61 11.34
N GLY A 479 -21.67 -24.55 11.47
CA GLY A 479 -22.50 -24.98 10.35
C GLY A 479 -21.65 -25.73 9.32
N HIS A 480 -21.12 -26.89 9.72
CA HIS A 480 -20.33 -27.77 8.86
C HIS A 480 -21.11 -28.11 7.57
N PHE A 481 -20.44 -27.97 6.43
CA PHE A 481 -20.97 -28.27 5.11
C PHE A 481 -20.44 -29.62 4.59
N SER A 482 -19.12 -29.71 4.37
CA SER A 482 -18.43 -30.93 3.91
C SER A 482 -16.94 -30.82 4.22
N GLY A 483 -16.29 -31.88 4.71
CA GLY A 483 -14.88 -31.83 5.10
C GLY A 483 -14.61 -30.67 6.07
N ASP A 484 -13.61 -29.85 5.77
CA ASP A 484 -13.27 -28.66 6.56
C ASP A 484 -14.01 -27.38 6.09
N PHE A 485 -15.05 -27.52 5.26
CA PHE A 485 -15.85 -26.40 4.77
C PHE A 485 -17.04 -26.09 5.69
N TYR A 486 -17.24 -24.81 5.99
CA TYR A 486 -18.27 -24.31 6.90
C TYR A 486 -19.10 -23.19 6.29
N HIS A 487 -20.38 -23.13 6.65
CA HIS A 487 -21.30 -22.07 6.25
C HIS A 487 -21.07 -20.76 7.00
N ARG A 488 -20.47 -20.79 8.19
CA ARG A 488 -20.26 -19.59 9.01
C ARG A 488 -18.85 -19.56 9.54
N VAL A 489 -18.12 -18.52 9.20
CA VAL A 489 -16.76 -18.31 9.67
C VAL A 489 -16.60 -16.88 10.18
N THR A 490 -15.88 -16.72 11.29
CA THR A 490 -15.45 -15.41 11.78
C THR A 490 -13.96 -15.44 12.06
N TRP A 491 -13.18 -14.65 11.32
CA TRP A 491 -11.78 -14.37 11.63
C TRP A 491 -11.69 -13.22 12.62
N GLN A 492 -10.71 -13.28 13.53
CA GLN A 492 -10.43 -12.23 14.49
C GLN A 492 -8.94 -11.90 14.52
N TRP A 493 -8.60 -10.63 14.67
CA TRP A 493 -7.21 -10.20 14.79
C TRP A 493 -7.09 -8.88 15.52
N ASN A 494 -5.89 -8.61 16.02
CA ASN A 494 -5.57 -7.36 16.69
C ASN A 494 -4.48 -6.60 15.94
N LEU A 495 -4.67 -5.29 15.80
CA LEU A 495 -3.65 -4.37 15.32
C LEU A 495 -3.04 -3.57 16.47
N PRO A 496 -1.74 -3.25 16.43
CA PRO A 496 -1.11 -2.42 17.45
C PRO A 496 -1.78 -1.06 17.57
N THR A 497 -1.79 -0.48 18.77
CA THR A 497 -2.51 0.78 19.09
C THR A 497 -2.09 1.98 18.25
N LYS A 498 -0.87 1.96 17.70
CA LYS A 498 -0.29 2.99 16.82
C LYS A 498 -0.06 2.53 15.38
N GLY A 499 -0.59 1.36 15.01
CA GLY A 499 -0.53 0.88 13.63
C GLY A 499 -1.54 1.59 12.74
N ASN A 500 -1.11 1.94 11.51
CA ASN A 500 -1.96 2.53 10.50
C ASN A 500 -2.37 1.44 9.49
N PRO A 501 -3.58 0.87 9.59
CA PRO A 501 -4.02 -0.13 8.62
C PRO A 501 -4.09 0.44 7.20
N ILE A 502 -3.84 -0.39 6.20
CA ILE A 502 -4.05 -0.05 4.78
C ILE A 502 -5.25 -0.84 4.27
N TYR A 503 -5.15 -2.16 4.29
CA TYR A 503 -6.19 -3.06 3.82
C TYR A 503 -6.17 -4.40 4.54
N VAL A 504 -7.26 -5.14 4.40
CA VAL A 504 -7.32 -6.58 4.66
C VAL A 504 -7.87 -7.28 3.43
N LYS A 505 -7.33 -8.46 3.10
CA LYS A 505 -7.76 -9.29 1.98
C LYS A 505 -7.92 -10.73 2.43
N TYR A 506 -8.81 -11.43 1.74
CA TYR A 506 -9.13 -12.83 1.93
C TYR A 506 -9.11 -13.54 0.58
N GLN A 507 -8.46 -14.69 0.55
CA GLN A 507 -8.64 -15.73 -0.44
C GLN A 507 -9.28 -16.92 0.26
N LEU A 508 -10.33 -17.45 -0.33
CA LEU A 508 -11.21 -18.39 0.33
C LEU A 508 -11.30 -19.65 -0.54
N PRO A 509 -10.72 -20.78 -0.09
CA PRO A 509 -11.14 -22.10 -0.53
C PRO A 509 -12.63 -22.24 -0.36
N TRP A 510 -13.33 -22.66 -1.41
CA TRP A 510 -14.77 -22.64 -1.44
C TRP A 510 -15.37 -23.87 -2.08
N LEU A 511 -16.51 -24.30 -1.54
CA LEU A 511 -17.27 -25.41 -2.08
C LEU A 511 -18.71 -24.96 -2.29
N HIS A 512 -19.22 -25.21 -3.49
CA HIS A 512 -20.55 -24.79 -3.91
C HIS A 512 -21.34 -25.96 -4.52
N THR A 513 -22.59 -26.13 -4.06
CA THR A 513 -23.53 -27.05 -4.68
C THR A 513 -24.24 -26.35 -5.84
N ALA A 514 -23.87 -26.70 -7.07
CA ALA A 514 -24.49 -26.14 -8.27
C ALA A 514 -26.02 -26.29 -8.29
N GLY A 515 -26.73 -25.25 -8.74
CA GLY A 515 -28.18 -25.26 -8.95
C GLY A 515 -29.03 -24.97 -7.72
N GLN A 516 -28.42 -24.56 -6.60
CA GLN A 516 -29.14 -24.11 -5.40
C GLN A 516 -28.98 -22.59 -5.19
N ILE A 517 -30.00 -21.94 -4.63
CA ILE A 517 -29.94 -20.51 -4.28
C ILE A 517 -29.19 -20.39 -2.96
N CYS A 518 -28.11 -19.61 -2.95
CA CYS A 518 -27.28 -19.41 -1.76
C CYS A 518 -27.44 -18.00 -1.21
N ASP A 519 -27.69 -17.92 0.08
CA ASP A 519 -27.59 -16.67 0.80
C ASP A 519 -26.11 -16.38 1.07
N GLN A 520 -25.70 -15.12 0.97
CA GLN A 520 -24.35 -14.70 1.29
C GLN A 520 -24.38 -13.38 2.06
N ASN A 521 -23.66 -13.32 3.16
CA ASN A 521 -23.59 -12.14 3.99
C ASN A 521 -22.16 -11.94 4.53
N VAL A 522 -21.68 -10.71 4.41
CA VAL A 522 -20.35 -10.30 4.86
C VAL A 522 -20.50 -9.18 5.88
N GLN A 523 -19.90 -9.37 7.05
CA GLN A 523 -19.94 -8.38 8.13
C GLN A 523 -18.56 -8.11 8.72
N ILE A 524 -18.39 -6.90 9.24
CA ILE A 524 -17.22 -6.54 10.05
C ILE A 524 -17.67 -5.97 11.39
N LEU A 525 -16.85 -6.15 12.41
CA LEU A 525 -17.04 -5.54 13.72
C LEU A 525 -16.66 -4.06 13.64
N LYS A 526 -17.48 -3.19 14.22
CA LYS A 526 -17.17 -1.76 14.34
C LYS A 526 -16.17 -1.52 15.47
N LYS A 527 -15.56 -0.33 15.46
CA LYS A 527 -14.62 0.17 16.47
C LYS A 527 -15.16 0.24 17.90
N ASP A 528 -16.48 0.26 18.07
CA ASP A 528 -17.11 0.16 19.39
C ASP A 528 -17.06 -1.26 19.98
N GLU A 529 -16.48 -2.22 19.24
CA GLU A 529 -16.31 -3.63 19.56
C GLU A 529 -17.60 -4.39 19.90
N THR A 530 -18.76 -3.80 19.62
CA THR A 530 -20.08 -4.32 20.03
C THR A 530 -21.08 -4.36 18.88
N SER A 531 -20.95 -3.46 17.90
CA SER A 531 -21.83 -3.37 16.75
C SER A 531 -21.20 -4.00 15.52
N TRP A 532 -22.03 -4.62 14.67
CA TRP A 532 -21.62 -5.11 13.36
C TRP A 532 -22.11 -4.20 12.23
N VAL A 533 -21.36 -4.13 11.14
CA VAL A 533 -21.81 -3.53 9.88
C VAL A 533 -21.72 -4.55 8.77
N THR A 534 -22.77 -4.62 7.96
CA THR A 534 -22.86 -5.51 6.81
C THR A 534 -22.25 -4.82 5.59
N LEU A 535 -21.20 -5.40 5.03
CA LEU A 535 -20.55 -4.88 3.82
C LEU A 535 -21.22 -5.41 2.55
N TYR A 536 -21.81 -6.60 2.63
CA TYR A 536 -22.50 -7.23 1.52
C TYR A 536 -23.60 -8.14 2.02
N ASP A 537 -24.72 -8.12 1.30
CA ASP A 537 -25.91 -8.88 1.60
C ASP A 537 -26.58 -9.33 0.30
N ALA A 538 -26.68 -10.64 0.12
CA ALA A 538 -27.39 -11.27 -0.99
C ALA A 538 -28.32 -12.35 -0.43
N PRO A 539 -29.57 -11.98 -0.08
CA PRO A 539 -30.56 -12.91 0.45
C PRO A 539 -31.35 -13.68 -0.62
N ASP A 540 -31.21 -13.32 -1.90
CA ASP A 540 -31.86 -13.96 -3.06
C ASP A 540 -30.83 -14.17 -4.19
N HIS A 541 -31.15 -15.02 -5.19
CA HIS A 541 -30.26 -15.40 -6.29
C HIS A 541 -29.51 -14.21 -6.95
N ASN A 542 -28.22 -14.38 -7.20
CA ASN A 542 -27.30 -13.34 -7.69
C ASN A 542 -26.11 -13.96 -8.46
N ASP A 543 -25.61 -13.29 -9.50
CA ASP A 543 -24.45 -13.73 -10.29
C ASP A 543 -23.15 -13.84 -9.47
N PHE A 544 -23.04 -13.15 -8.33
CA PHE A 544 -21.92 -13.29 -7.39
C PHE A 544 -21.89 -14.66 -6.67
N LEU A 545 -22.96 -15.45 -6.76
CA LEU A 545 -23.10 -16.73 -6.05
C LEU A 545 -22.21 -17.85 -6.59
N ASN A 546 -21.72 -17.74 -7.82
CA ASN A 546 -21.00 -18.85 -8.45
C ASN A 546 -19.56 -18.98 -7.96
N VAL A 547 -18.89 -17.89 -7.55
CA VAL A 547 -17.47 -17.90 -7.13
C VAL A 547 -17.23 -16.79 -6.09
N PHE A 548 -17.17 -17.14 -4.81
CA PHE A 548 -16.77 -16.27 -3.69
C PHE A 548 -15.33 -16.58 -3.25
N ALA A 549 -14.38 -16.54 -4.21
CA ALA A 549 -12.97 -16.84 -3.94
C ALA A 549 -12.22 -15.69 -3.25
N ARG A 550 -12.73 -14.45 -3.33
CA ARG A 550 -12.04 -13.23 -2.86
C ARG A 550 -12.93 -12.30 -2.07
N TRP A 551 -12.33 -11.72 -1.04
CA TRP A 551 -12.89 -10.53 -0.38
C TRP A 551 -11.79 -9.60 0.10
N GLY A 552 -12.08 -8.31 0.24
CA GLY A 552 -11.12 -7.35 0.77
C GLY A 552 -11.70 -5.97 0.88
N TYR A 553 -11.18 -5.20 1.83
CA TYR A 553 -11.62 -3.84 2.11
C TYR A 553 -10.48 -3.01 2.71
N THR A 554 -10.61 -1.69 2.62
CA THR A 554 -9.68 -0.70 3.19
C THR A 554 -10.23 -0.06 4.47
N VAL A 555 -9.44 0.81 5.11
CA VAL A 555 -9.84 1.59 6.30
C VAL A 555 -11.14 2.37 6.09
N THR A 556 -11.34 2.86 4.87
CA THR A 556 -12.61 3.40 4.41
C THR A 556 -13.17 2.43 3.39
N THR A 557 -14.43 2.03 3.55
CA THR A 557 -15.14 1.16 2.59
C THR A 557 -16.61 1.59 2.48
N ARG A 558 -17.45 0.78 1.86
CA ARG A 558 -18.90 0.98 1.80
C ARG A 558 -19.66 -0.19 2.39
N ASP A 559 -20.82 0.09 2.97
CA ASP A 559 -21.79 -0.93 3.36
C ASP A 559 -22.59 -1.41 2.14
N TYR A 560 -23.45 -2.41 2.34
CA TYR A 560 -24.26 -3.00 1.27
C TYR A 560 -25.28 -2.03 0.65
N GLN A 561 -25.57 -0.89 1.28
CA GLN A 561 -26.40 0.19 0.71
C GLN A 561 -25.56 1.31 0.06
N GLY A 562 -24.24 1.17 0.03
CA GLY A 562 -23.32 2.15 -0.55
C GLY A 562 -22.96 3.30 0.38
N ASN A 563 -23.36 3.29 1.66
CA ASN A 563 -22.93 4.32 2.62
C ASN A 563 -21.46 4.12 2.98
N VAL A 564 -20.74 5.24 3.19
CA VAL A 564 -19.34 5.19 3.58
C VAL A 564 -19.19 4.68 5.02
N VAL A 565 -18.35 3.66 5.19
CA VAL A 565 -17.94 3.12 6.48
C VAL A 565 -16.51 3.58 6.74
N ASN A 566 -16.33 4.48 7.70
CA ASN A 566 -15.02 4.90 8.19
C ASN A 566 -14.55 3.98 9.32
N ASP A 567 -13.23 3.91 9.54
CA ASP A 567 -12.61 3.04 10.53
C ASP A 567 -13.05 1.56 10.39
N ALA A 568 -13.25 1.09 9.15
CA ALA A 568 -13.60 -0.30 8.86
C ALA A 568 -12.48 -1.27 9.25
N ILE A 569 -11.24 -0.77 9.31
CA ILE A 569 -10.10 -1.41 9.94
C ILE A 569 -9.51 -0.40 10.91
N HIS A 570 -9.25 -0.80 12.15
CA HIS A 570 -8.78 0.11 13.19
C HIS A 570 -7.77 -0.55 14.13
N PRO A 571 -6.96 0.22 14.89
CA PRO A 571 -6.17 -0.32 15.99
C PRO A 571 -7.05 -1.06 17.01
N GLY A 572 -6.52 -2.11 17.63
CA GLY A 572 -7.29 -2.98 18.53
C GLY A 572 -7.95 -4.16 17.81
N LEU A 573 -9.08 -4.63 18.36
CA LEU A 573 -9.75 -5.84 17.92
C LEU A 573 -10.55 -5.62 16.64
N ASN A 574 -10.30 -6.43 15.62
CA ASN A 574 -11.07 -6.46 14.38
C ASN A 574 -11.65 -7.86 14.19
N LYS A 575 -12.84 -7.96 13.60
CA LYS A 575 -13.44 -9.24 13.19
C LYS A 575 -14.06 -9.13 11.80
N PHE A 576 -13.94 -10.20 11.04
CA PHE A 576 -14.54 -10.37 9.72
C PHE A 576 -15.37 -11.64 9.73
N LYS A 577 -16.64 -11.54 9.37
CA LYS A 577 -17.59 -12.64 9.43
C LYS A 577 -18.20 -12.89 8.06
N LEU A 578 -18.18 -14.16 7.67
CA LEU A 578 -18.87 -14.70 6.53
C LEU A 578 -20.02 -15.58 7.01
N THR A 579 -21.18 -15.42 6.39
CA THR A 579 -22.34 -16.29 6.59
C THR A 579 -22.90 -16.66 5.23
N PHE A 580 -23.03 -17.96 5.02
CA PHE A 580 -23.55 -18.58 3.82
C PHE A 580 -24.85 -19.34 4.12
N GLY A 581 -25.71 -19.46 3.11
CA GLY A 581 -26.82 -20.41 3.07
C GLY A 581 -26.36 -21.87 2.96
N SER A 582 -27.26 -22.79 2.67
CA SER A 582 -26.98 -24.24 2.72
C SER A 582 -26.14 -24.78 1.55
N CYS A 583 -25.89 -24.00 0.51
CA CYS A 583 -25.23 -24.46 -0.71
C CYS A 583 -23.81 -23.96 -0.91
N TYR A 584 -23.27 -23.19 0.04
CA TYR A 584 -21.92 -22.64 -0.05
C TYR A 584 -21.19 -22.83 1.28
N GLY A 585 -19.95 -23.29 1.23
CA GLY A 585 -19.05 -23.38 2.38
C GLY A 585 -17.66 -22.85 2.04
N VAL A 586 -16.94 -22.37 3.05
CA VAL A 586 -15.53 -22.00 2.93
C VAL A 586 -14.71 -22.81 3.92
N ASP A 587 -13.49 -23.18 3.54
CA ASP A 587 -12.54 -23.83 4.43
C ASP A 587 -11.63 -22.77 5.08
N PRO A 588 -11.86 -22.42 6.35
CA PRO A 588 -11.09 -21.39 7.02
C PRO A 588 -9.68 -21.83 7.43
N SER A 589 -9.42 -23.14 7.46
CA SER A 589 -8.11 -23.69 7.84
C SER A 589 -7.06 -23.49 6.73
N HIS A 590 -7.52 -23.49 5.47
CA HIS A 590 -6.72 -23.23 4.27
C HIS A 590 -6.97 -21.85 3.67
N ALA A 591 -7.84 -21.02 4.26
CA ALA A 591 -8.07 -19.66 3.81
C ALA A 591 -6.86 -18.76 4.08
N LEU A 592 -6.52 -17.93 3.09
CA LEU A 592 -5.53 -16.88 3.24
C LEU A 592 -6.24 -15.59 3.62
N GLY A 593 -6.26 -15.28 4.91
CA GLY A 593 -6.53 -13.93 5.39
C GLY A 593 -5.23 -13.16 5.57
N GLU A 594 -5.15 -11.92 5.12
CA GLU A 594 -3.96 -11.08 5.25
C GLU A 594 -4.33 -9.63 5.54
N VAL A 595 -3.69 -9.04 6.57
CA VAL A 595 -3.76 -7.61 6.85
C VAL A 595 -2.42 -6.94 6.57
N LEU A 596 -2.47 -5.77 5.91
CA LEU A 596 -1.33 -4.87 5.72
C LEU A 596 -1.55 -3.61 6.56
N PHE A 597 -0.55 -3.27 7.37
CA PHE A 597 -0.52 -2.03 8.14
C PHE A 597 0.89 -1.44 8.19
N LEU A 598 0.97 -0.15 8.48
CA LEU A 598 2.22 0.58 8.63
C LEU A 598 2.47 0.88 10.11
N LEU A 599 3.71 0.72 10.53
CA LEU A 599 4.24 1.31 11.76
C LEU A 599 5.07 2.54 11.42
N ASP A 600 5.20 3.45 12.38
CA ASP A 600 5.95 4.69 12.21
C ASP A 600 7.27 4.62 13.00
N ALA A 601 8.38 4.64 12.30
CA ALA A 601 9.72 4.59 12.86
C ALA A 601 10.22 5.96 13.36
N TYR A 602 9.33 6.96 13.50
CA TYR A 602 9.66 8.31 13.92
C TYR A 602 8.80 8.78 15.11
N ALA A 603 9.43 9.15 16.21
CA ALA A 603 8.82 9.79 17.36
C ALA A 603 9.25 11.27 17.40
N PRO A 604 8.36 12.24 17.12
CA PRO A 604 8.71 13.66 17.10
C PRO A 604 9.07 14.20 18.49
N TYR A 605 9.54 15.44 18.56
CA TYR A 605 9.64 16.16 19.83
C TYR A 605 8.25 16.31 20.48
N LYS A 606 8.18 16.20 21.81
CA LYS A 606 6.92 16.27 22.57
C LYS A 606 7.08 17.09 23.87
N ASP A 607 6.69 16.55 25.01
CA ASP A 607 6.61 17.28 26.28
C ASP A 607 8.00 17.69 26.76
N ILE A 608 8.12 18.87 27.38
CA ILE A 608 9.38 19.30 28.00
C ILE A 608 9.57 18.53 29.30
N LYS A 609 10.70 17.84 29.43
CA LYS A 609 11.07 17.05 30.61
C LYS A 609 12.15 17.76 31.43
N PRO A 610 12.15 17.64 32.77
CA PRO A 610 13.12 18.33 33.62
C PRO A 610 14.56 17.85 33.41
N LYS A 611 14.75 16.60 32.96
CA LYS A 611 16.08 16.00 32.75
C LYS A 611 16.21 15.45 31.32
N LEU A 612 17.44 15.39 30.82
CA LEU A 612 17.71 14.89 29.47
C LEU A 612 17.70 13.36 29.45
N LEU A 613 18.63 12.78 30.21
CA LEU A 613 18.89 11.35 30.35
C LEU A 613 19.33 11.05 31.78
N GLN A 614 19.15 9.81 32.22
CA GLN A 614 19.44 9.34 33.57
C GLN A 614 20.95 9.40 33.85
N GLY A 615 21.36 10.23 34.81
CA GLY A 615 22.77 10.44 35.14
C GLY A 615 23.48 11.48 34.26
N TYR A 616 22.73 12.32 33.54
CA TYR A 616 23.30 13.49 32.87
C TYR A 616 23.86 14.51 33.88
N PRO A 617 25.02 15.16 33.63
CA PRO A 617 25.81 15.16 32.37
C PRO A 617 26.86 14.05 32.21
N GLU A 618 27.12 13.23 33.22
CA GLU A 618 28.18 12.20 33.18
C GLU A 618 27.83 11.04 32.23
N VAL A 619 26.56 10.69 32.15
CA VAL A 619 26.03 9.72 31.19
C VAL A 619 25.67 10.46 29.89
N LYS A 620 26.07 9.90 28.74
CA LYS A 620 25.77 10.43 27.40
C LYS A 620 25.11 9.42 26.47
N ALA A 621 25.00 8.16 26.90
CA ALA A 621 24.33 7.12 26.16
C ALA A 621 23.69 6.06 27.08
N TYR A 622 22.72 5.33 26.56
CA TYR A 622 22.26 4.08 27.17
C TYR A 622 22.70 2.88 26.35
N ASN A 623 22.97 1.79 27.04
CA ASN A 623 22.88 0.45 26.47
C ASN A 623 21.54 -0.15 26.93
N LEU A 624 20.51 0.07 26.12
CA LEU A 624 19.13 -0.27 26.47
C LEU A 624 18.79 -1.69 26.02
N THR A 625 18.43 -2.55 26.97
CA THR A 625 17.92 -3.90 26.71
C THR A 625 16.40 -3.88 26.57
N TYR A 626 15.89 -4.46 25.48
CA TYR A 626 14.47 -4.49 25.16
C TYR A 626 14.07 -5.86 24.61
N LYS A 627 12.78 -6.17 24.68
CA LYS A 627 12.15 -7.34 24.08
C LYS A 627 11.54 -7.00 22.73
N TYR A 628 11.72 -7.89 21.77
CA TYR A 628 11.13 -7.79 20.44
C TYR A 628 10.56 -9.14 20.00
N LYS A 629 9.68 -9.10 19.01
CA LYS A 629 9.05 -10.29 18.41
C LYS A 629 9.20 -10.22 16.89
N VAL A 630 10.18 -10.96 16.37
CA VAL A 630 10.34 -11.24 14.93
C VAL A 630 9.90 -12.68 14.71
N GLY A 631 8.80 -12.86 13.99
CA GLY A 631 8.08 -14.12 13.88
C GLY A 631 7.33 -14.50 15.15
N THR A 632 7.38 -15.77 15.55
CA THR A 632 6.59 -16.29 16.67
C THR A 632 7.30 -16.15 18.03
N THR A 633 8.62 -15.96 18.03
CA THR A 633 9.44 -15.98 19.26
C THR A 633 9.71 -14.58 19.81
N VAL A 634 9.49 -14.40 21.12
CA VAL A 634 9.93 -13.21 21.84
C VAL A 634 11.42 -13.37 22.20
N ARG A 635 12.22 -12.35 21.90
CA ARG A 635 13.67 -12.34 22.11
C ARG A 635 14.08 -11.04 22.81
N MET A 636 15.26 -11.05 23.42
CA MET A 636 15.89 -9.85 23.98
C MET A 636 17.05 -9.41 23.09
N SER A 637 17.22 -8.10 22.95
CA SER A 637 18.38 -7.47 22.33
C SER A 637 18.75 -6.22 23.11
N SER A 638 19.91 -5.66 22.81
CA SER A 638 20.34 -4.38 23.35
C SER A 638 20.65 -3.41 22.21
N ILE A 639 20.34 -2.13 22.44
CA ILE A 639 20.59 -1.04 21.50
C ILE A 639 21.28 0.11 22.20
N ILE A 640 22.25 0.71 21.52
CA ILE A 640 22.88 1.93 21.99
C ILE A 640 22.01 3.13 21.60
N ILE A 641 21.68 3.95 22.59
CA ILE A 641 20.89 5.16 22.46
C ILE A 641 21.75 6.35 22.84
N GLY A 642 21.95 7.31 21.94
CA GLY A 642 22.83 8.46 22.14
C GLY A 642 24.16 8.31 21.40
N ASP A 643 25.23 8.92 21.93
CA ASP A 643 26.56 8.88 21.30
C ASP A 643 27.20 7.48 21.45
N LYS A 644 27.38 6.77 20.33
CA LYS A 644 28.08 5.47 20.31
C LYS A 644 29.49 5.57 20.90
N ALA A 645 30.18 6.69 20.72
CA ALA A 645 31.52 6.88 21.27
C ALA A 645 31.53 6.99 22.81
N ALA A 646 30.41 7.40 23.42
CA ALA A 646 30.27 7.43 24.88
C ALA A 646 30.40 6.04 25.50
N VAL A 647 29.97 4.99 24.80
CA VAL A 647 30.13 3.59 25.26
C VAL A 647 31.61 3.23 25.40
N SER A 648 32.43 3.58 24.41
CA SER A 648 33.88 3.34 24.46
C SER A 648 34.61 4.13 25.56
N ARG A 649 34.02 5.24 26.02
CA ARG A 649 34.55 6.09 27.09
C ARG A 649 33.99 5.74 28.48
N GLY A 650 33.08 4.76 28.58
CA GLY A 650 32.40 4.42 29.84
C GLY A 650 31.35 5.43 30.30
N GLU A 651 30.97 6.39 29.45
CA GLU A 651 30.00 7.46 29.71
C GLU A 651 28.56 6.99 29.39
N TYR A 652 28.21 5.76 29.79
CA TYR A 652 26.92 5.16 29.45
C TYR A 652 26.28 4.43 30.63
N LYS A 653 24.96 4.23 30.57
CA LYS A 653 24.19 3.48 31.56
C LYS A 653 23.54 2.25 30.93
N ASN A 654 23.65 1.09 31.57
CA ASN A 654 22.86 -0.08 31.18
C ASN A 654 21.46 0.07 31.76
N LEU A 655 20.45 -0.02 30.92
CA LEU A 655 19.05 0.05 31.31
C LEU A 655 18.26 -1.04 30.60
N THR A 656 17.14 -1.44 31.17
CA THR A 656 16.08 -2.18 30.52
C THR A 656 14.94 -1.24 30.14
N ALA A 657 14.10 -1.62 29.19
CA ALA A 657 12.95 -0.81 28.78
C ALA A 657 12.00 -0.47 29.95
N THR A 658 11.91 -1.32 30.98
CA THR A 658 11.13 -1.07 32.20
C THR A 658 11.74 -0.06 33.16
N GLU A 659 13.04 0.19 33.05
CA GLU A 659 13.75 1.17 33.90
C GLU A 659 13.73 2.58 33.31
N LEU A 660 13.11 2.76 32.13
CA LEU A 660 12.87 4.07 31.54
C LEU A 660 11.88 4.87 32.41
N GLN A 661 12.20 6.14 32.64
CA GLN A 661 11.42 7.07 33.46
C GLN A 661 10.89 8.21 32.57
N PRO A 662 9.90 7.94 31.70
CA PRO A 662 9.45 8.87 30.65
C PRO A 662 8.86 10.16 31.21
N ASP A 663 8.39 10.19 32.45
CA ASP A 663 7.86 11.41 33.07
C ASP A 663 8.96 12.40 33.45
N ASP A 664 10.16 11.91 33.75
CA ASP A 664 11.29 12.70 34.23
C ASP A 664 12.33 13.01 33.15
N TYR A 665 12.51 12.13 32.15
CA TYR A 665 13.61 12.19 31.19
C TYR A 665 13.12 12.25 29.74
N ALA A 666 13.64 13.22 28.98
CA ALA A 666 13.26 13.45 27.58
C ALA A 666 13.60 12.27 26.67
N VAL A 667 14.81 11.71 26.84
CA VAL A 667 15.26 10.56 26.04
C VAL A 667 14.38 9.33 26.31
N ASP A 668 14.08 9.06 27.57
CA ASP A 668 13.25 7.91 27.99
C ASP A 668 11.83 8.00 27.39
N ASP A 669 11.21 9.18 27.43
CA ASP A 669 9.92 9.45 26.78
C ASP A 669 9.97 9.23 25.27
N ALA A 670 10.99 9.75 24.58
CA ALA A 670 11.12 9.60 23.14
C ALA A 670 11.29 8.14 22.71
N VAL A 671 12.08 7.37 23.48
CA VAL A 671 12.29 5.93 23.25
C VAL A 671 10.99 5.17 23.45
N LEU A 672 10.28 5.40 24.56
CA LEU A 672 9.04 4.68 24.84
C LEU A 672 7.95 5.02 23.81
N ARG A 673 7.85 6.29 23.39
CA ARG A 673 6.95 6.70 22.29
C ARG A 673 7.32 6.03 20.97
N LEU A 674 8.61 5.91 20.65
CA LEU A 674 9.05 5.17 19.48
C LEU A 674 8.65 3.68 19.61
N PHE A 675 8.88 3.04 20.75
CA PHE A 675 8.49 1.65 20.97
C PHE A 675 6.98 1.44 20.79
N HIS A 676 6.15 2.36 21.30
CA HIS A 676 4.70 2.34 21.07
C HIS A 676 4.34 2.43 19.59
N LYS A 677 5.02 3.27 18.82
CA LYS A 677 4.84 3.35 17.36
C LYS A 677 5.34 2.11 16.62
N LEU A 678 6.26 1.35 17.22
CA LEU A 678 6.76 0.06 16.74
C LEU A 678 5.94 -1.14 17.27
N GLY A 679 4.78 -0.86 17.87
CA GLY A 679 3.75 -1.84 18.20
C GLY A 679 3.80 -2.41 19.61
N GLY A 680 4.66 -1.89 20.50
CA GLY A 680 4.80 -2.40 21.87
C GLY A 680 5.33 -1.36 22.86
N ASP A 681 5.76 -1.78 24.04
CA ASP A 681 6.49 -0.95 25.02
C ASP A 681 7.95 -1.41 25.17
N GLY A 682 8.36 -2.43 24.41
CA GLY A 682 9.70 -2.98 24.45
C GLY A 682 9.95 -3.89 25.64
N TRP A 683 8.94 -4.26 26.44
CA TRP A 683 9.08 -5.23 27.51
C TRP A 683 7.85 -6.13 27.72
N ASP A 684 6.78 -5.62 28.32
CA ASP A 684 5.55 -6.38 28.57
C ASP A 684 4.83 -6.65 27.25
N HIS A 685 4.90 -5.67 26.34
CA HIS A 685 4.52 -5.80 24.94
C HIS A 685 5.77 -5.64 24.06
N PRO A 686 6.38 -6.74 23.60
CA PRO A 686 7.54 -6.69 22.71
C PRO A 686 7.23 -5.90 21.44
N ILE A 687 8.19 -5.09 20.97
CA ILE A 687 8.06 -4.40 19.68
C ILE A 687 8.19 -5.40 18.51
N LEU A 688 7.66 -5.04 17.33
CA LEU A 688 7.56 -5.95 16.18
C LEU A 688 8.81 -5.97 15.27
N VAL A 689 9.86 -5.25 15.64
CA VAL A 689 11.12 -5.16 14.89
C VAL A 689 12.32 -5.42 15.78
N GLU A 690 13.37 -6.00 15.21
CA GLU A 690 14.70 -5.95 15.79
C GLU A 690 15.37 -4.64 15.35
N LEU A 691 15.73 -3.80 16.31
CA LEU A 691 16.32 -2.49 16.08
C LEU A 691 17.80 -2.59 15.72
N SER A 692 18.24 -1.65 14.87
CA SER A 692 19.65 -1.34 14.62
C SER A 692 19.83 0.17 14.72
N ASP A 693 20.85 0.63 15.44
CA ASP A 693 21.33 2.01 15.35
C ASP A 693 20.23 3.09 15.42
N ALA A 694 19.45 3.11 16.50
CA ALA A 694 18.44 4.13 16.73
C ALA A 694 19.14 5.49 16.89
N ARG A 695 18.67 6.50 16.15
CA ARG A 695 19.18 7.86 16.30
C ARG A 695 18.21 8.65 17.16
N ILE A 696 18.76 9.28 18.18
CA ILE A 696 18.03 10.19 19.06
C ILE A 696 18.69 11.54 18.94
N ASP A 697 17.94 12.50 18.41
CA ASP A 697 18.33 13.89 18.44
C ASP A 697 17.56 14.54 19.60
N PHE A 698 18.25 15.34 20.39
CA PHE A 698 17.67 16.04 21.52
C PHE A 698 18.09 17.51 21.49
N ALA A 699 17.19 18.37 21.94
CA ALA A 699 17.45 19.79 22.12
C ALA A 699 17.31 20.12 23.61
N SER A 700 18.30 20.81 24.15
CA SER A 700 18.15 21.49 25.44
C SER A 700 17.49 22.84 25.17
N LEU A 701 16.33 23.07 25.76
CA LEU A 701 15.59 24.31 25.57
C LEU A 701 15.66 25.14 26.84
N GLY A 702 16.40 26.25 26.76
CA GLY A 702 16.31 27.35 27.70
C GLY A 702 15.33 28.40 27.16
N GLY A 703 14.25 28.66 27.89
CA GLY A 703 13.38 29.81 27.62
C GLY A 703 12.39 29.67 26.46
N ILE A 704 12.01 28.45 26.05
CA ILE A 704 10.99 28.22 25.01
C ILE A 704 9.78 27.45 25.60
N PRO A 705 8.52 27.90 25.37
CA PRO A 705 7.30 27.23 25.85
C PRO A 705 7.04 25.86 25.21
N SER A 706 6.40 24.94 25.94
CA SER A 706 5.94 23.62 25.46
C SER A 706 4.74 23.71 24.50
N SER A 707 4.77 22.97 23.40
CA SER A 707 3.66 22.82 22.42
C SER A 707 2.57 21.86 22.91
N ILE A 708 1.30 22.14 22.60
CA ILE A 708 0.15 21.28 22.98
C ILE A 708 -0.53 20.61 21.75
N THR A 709 -0.32 21.10 20.51
CA THR A 709 -0.85 20.44 19.28
C THR A 709 0.06 20.64 18.06
N PRO A 710 0.20 19.61 17.18
CA PRO A 710 0.94 19.73 15.93
C PRO A 710 0.20 20.63 14.93
N ILE A 711 0.93 21.55 14.30
CA ILE A 711 0.49 22.34 13.15
C ILE A 711 0.97 21.62 11.90
N VAL A 712 0.05 21.13 11.08
CA VAL A 712 0.38 20.47 9.81
C VAL A 712 0.42 21.54 8.72
N ILE A 713 1.58 21.73 8.11
CA ILE A 713 1.78 22.60 6.95
C ILE A 713 1.94 21.73 5.72
N THR A 714 1.11 21.97 4.70
CA THR A 714 1.22 21.30 3.42
C THR A 714 1.45 22.34 2.33
N LEU A 715 2.52 22.18 1.55
CA LEU A 715 2.80 22.97 0.36
C LEU A 715 2.62 22.09 -0.87
N ARG A 716 1.85 22.58 -1.83
CA ARG A 716 1.68 21.99 -3.15
C ARG A 716 2.29 22.96 -4.15
N VAL A 717 3.12 22.46 -5.06
CA VAL A 717 3.79 23.26 -6.10
C VAL A 717 3.58 22.56 -7.43
N TRP A 718 3.24 23.33 -8.47
CA TRP A 718 3.03 22.81 -9.82
C TRP A 718 3.36 23.86 -10.88
N ARG A 719 3.53 23.43 -12.13
CA ARG A 719 3.65 24.32 -13.30
C ARG A 719 2.35 24.30 -14.11
N GLU A 720 2.01 25.39 -14.80
CA GLU A 720 0.97 25.31 -15.83
C GLU A 720 1.47 24.45 -16.97
N SER A 721 0.64 23.50 -17.41
CA SER A 721 0.90 22.61 -18.55
C SER A 721 0.86 23.36 -19.87
#